data_AF-A0A957WDR3-F1
#
_entry.id   AF-A0A957WDR3-F1
#
_cell.length_a   1.000
_cell.length_b   1.000
_cell.length_c   1.000
_cell.angle_alpha   90.00
_cell.angle_beta   90.00
_cell.angle_gamma   90.00
#
_symmetry.space_group_name_H-M   'P 1'
#
loop_
_entity.id
_entity.type
_entity.pdbx_description
1 polymer ?
#
loop_
_entity_poly.entity_id
_entity_poly.type
_entity_poly.pdbx_seq_one_letter_code
_entity_poly.pdbx_strand_id
1 'polypeptide(L)'
;MSISLHQPHANLIYQLRGLPMGGAVLHLCSHPDDEDVGMVAYLARKRGVRVVCWSATRGEGGQTRIGPYQGEALGIYRTWESQAAREIDGGEALFGPFVDFGFSKNGAEALDKWGQERLVREIVRAIRFVQPQIVIGRWSGTENDGHGHHQAVGQATLEAFTAASDPQQYPELRAHGLVAWQPRKLYLSTMGDWQPGEDVEFGKIIPAFERAGVVRLNTGEFDPIAGRTYQEQGWIAFNSHRSQAMGFSPEMGDFYYYYTLHTNLASRSERETDLYDGLDATLTGLSDYPGHGSDSLNHYLVQIKTKAADALASFRPDTPAKAARPLLEGMALLRECQAALTGLPIHEEAQQALQHYLDRKITAFETVAAQCLGLRLECLTDDAHITPGQPFHLSARLWSHYEATIDAVDFSPCLPEGWRVQATPPNGADQASFQAEYQVTAADTSQLVCPYWLREATDHYHYRWPVDPWAGQPFGPPLVEVTCRVTLGRYRLHLRRPALLREGFAGGFRELPMAVIPPLSLHPESRRLMLQAGEAPQHLTLKLVVRSNTENTGATGVLRVEHPAGWQVEPPQLDLALGPVGDAQTAKFEVTIPPDVPPGQYPLRYIVNSDGRDYDVVLEPVYLGAPGLPYLPDGATCIKEAFITKPAEVTVQVIDITFMPDLKYAYVEGAGDKMMTALSHFGLNFHRVSDDELDFIDLSQFDAVVIGPNAYLVRDNLRKNGARFLTYVEQGGTLIVQYQAYGYQDGDFAPYPFRYHQPHDRVTYEDAPVTFLAPNHPLVNLPNKITAADFDDWVIERGLYFFGEWDPRYEPMLAANDPGEEAKLGGMLVAGYGRGTYVYAAYSFFRQLPAGVPGAFRLLANLLSLPAARLLKRTAWLKDVSIFSFMDEGQLQAVAQIMSERWLATETWLGHEGDVEDEMYVITQGAVEIIRESSADQVIHVAQPGEVIGEMEVLGHIPRAAAMRAKGNVHLLVISGADFRALMQTYPDMSARVIQMLVDKMVVTGRENREEVI
;
A
#
# COMPACT_ATOMS: atom_id res chain seq x y z
N MET A 1 -17.45 13.13 22.18
CA MET A 1 -17.22 12.66 23.56
C MET A 1 -16.71 11.22 23.51
N SER A 2 -15.39 11.01 23.47
CA SER A 2 -14.82 9.71 23.85
C SER A 2 -14.19 9.89 25.21
N ILE A 3 -15.00 9.56 26.20
CA ILE A 3 -14.55 9.29 27.55
C ILE A 3 -13.82 7.95 27.45
N SER A 4 -12.53 7.95 27.11
CA SER A 4 -11.63 6.97 27.72
C SER A 4 -11.45 7.47 29.14
N LEU A 5 -12.42 7.16 30.00
CA LEU A 5 -12.14 7.01 31.42
C LEU A 5 -11.09 5.91 31.46
N HIS A 6 -9.82 6.28 31.33
CA HIS A 6 -8.76 5.50 31.93
C HIS A 6 -9.28 5.20 33.32
N GLN A 7 -9.54 3.93 33.59
CA GLN A 7 -9.73 3.46 34.95
C GLN A 7 -8.32 3.13 35.44
N PRO A 8 -7.52 4.11 35.91
CA PRO A 8 -6.13 3.88 36.29
C PRO A 8 -6.01 2.74 37.31
N HIS A 9 -7.02 2.57 38.16
CA HIS A 9 -7.11 1.46 39.11
C HIS A 9 -7.30 0.09 38.43
N ALA A 10 -8.05 -0.02 37.33
CA ALA A 10 -8.20 -1.27 36.59
C ALA A 10 -6.85 -1.70 35.99
N ASN A 11 -6.15 -0.79 35.31
CA ASN A 11 -4.83 -1.06 34.74
C ASN A 11 -3.80 -1.46 35.81
N LEU A 12 -3.80 -0.78 36.96
CA LEU A 12 -2.91 -1.13 38.08
C LEU A 12 -3.20 -2.54 38.64
N ILE A 13 -4.47 -2.96 38.72
CA ILE A 13 -4.81 -4.33 39.14
C ILE A 13 -4.28 -5.36 38.14
N TYR A 14 -4.42 -5.14 36.83
CA TYR A 14 -3.87 -6.07 35.83
C TYR A 14 -2.34 -6.14 35.89
N GLN A 15 -1.66 -5.00 36.09
CA GLN A 15 -0.20 -5.00 36.26
C GLN A 15 0.22 -5.78 37.51
N LEU A 16 -0.45 -5.58 38.65
CA LEU A 16 -0.24 -6.37 39.87
C LEU A 16 -0.47 -7.86 39.66
N ARG A 17 -1.52 -8.22 38.89
CA ARG A 17 -1.81 -9.61 38.50
C ARG A 17 -0.69 -10.23 37.66
N GLY A 18 -0.01 -9.44 36.83
CA GLY A 18 1.11 -9.91 36.00
C GLY A 18 2.46 -9.98 36.70
N LEU A 19 2.67 -9.30 37.82
CA LEU A 19 3.94 -9.37 38.57
C LEU A 19 4.34 -10.78 39.04
N PRO A 20 3.46 -11.65 39.58
CA PRO A 20 3.83 -13.02 39.91
C PRO A 20 4.03 -13.92 38.67
N MET A 21 3.68 -13.44 37.47
CA MET A 21 3.72 -14.21 36.22
C MET A 21 5.10 -14.17 35.57
N GLY A 22 5.51 -15.30 34.99
CA GLY A 22 6.75 -15.51 34.26
C GLY A 22 6.54 -15.67 32.75
N GLY A 23 5.34 -16.09 32.35
CA GLY A 23 5.02 -16.44 30.98
C GLY A 23 4.88 -15.26 30.04
N ALA A 24 5.31 -15.51 28.81
CA ALA A 24 5.15 -14.63 27.68
C ALA A 24 4.67 -15.43 26.46
N VAL A 25 3.80 -14.82 25.68
CA VAL A 25 3.29 -15.35 24.41
C VAL A 25 3.70 -14.42 23.28
N LEU A 26 4.27 -14.98 22.22
CA LEU A 26 4.52 -14.26 20.97
C LEU A 26 3.49 -14.72 19.94
N HIS A 27 2.61 -13.81 19.55
CA HIS A 27 1.61 -14.03 18.51
C HIS A 27 2.13 -13.46 17.19
N LEU A 28 2.33 -14.32 16.20
CA LEU A 28 2.93 -13.97 14.90
C LEU A 28 1.83 -13.74 13.86
N CYS A 29 1.82 -12.52 13.33
CA CYS A 29 0.88 -11.97 12.35
C CYS A 29 1.65 -11.42 11.14
N SER A 30 0.94 -11.07 10.07
CA SER A 30 1.52 -10.46 8.87
C SER A 30 1.36 -8.94 8.89
N HIS A 31 0.15 -8.48 9.17
CA HIS A 31 -0.26 -7.07 9.16
C HIS A 31 -0.78 -6.65 10.55
N PRO A 32 -0.90 -5.34 10.81
CA PRO A 32 -1.59 -4.85 12.00
C PRO A 32 -3.11 -4.86 11.78
N ASP A 33 -3.82 -5.68 12.55
CA ASP A 33 -5.25 -6.09 12.48
C ASP A 33 -5.44 -7.62 12.37
N ASP A 34 -4.42 -8.38 11.99
CA ASP A 34 -4.48 -9.85 11.90
C ASP A 34 -4.69 -10.57 13.26
N GLU A 35 -4.42 -9.89 14.38
CA GLU A 35 -4.33 -10.54 15.69
C GLU A 35 -5.65 -11.16 16.18
N ASP A 36 -5.55 -12.29 16.89
CA ASP A 36 -6.70 -12.90 17.57
C ASP A 36 -7.09 -12.07 18.82
N VAL A 37 -7.87 -11.01 18.61
CA VAL A 37 -8.10 -9.93 19.60
C VAL A 37 -8.66 -10.41 20.95
N GLY A 38 -9.58 -11.39 20.94
CA GLY A 38 -10.12 -11.96 22.17
C GLY A 38 -9.08 -12.74 22.97
N MET A 39 -8.20 -13.45 22.28
CA MET A 39 -7.13 -14.25 22.88
C MET A 39 -6.09 -13.34 23.53
N VAL A 40 -5.72 -12.23 22.87
CA VAL A 40 -4.80 -11.24 23.43
C VAL A 40 -5.35 -10.72 24.76
N ALA A 41 -6.60 -10.25 24.78
CA ALA A 41 -7.24 -9.77 25.99
C ALA A 41 -7.35 -10.85 27.08
N TYR A 42 -7.73 -12.08 26.72
CA TYR A 42 -7.82 -13.18 27.66
C TYR A 42 -6.47 -13.49 28.31
N LEU A 43 -5.40 -13.63 27.53
CA LEU A 43 -4.07 -13.95 28.08
C LEU A 43 -3.48 -12.79 28.87
N ALA A 44 -3.54 -11.56 28.35
CA ALA A 44 -2.98 -10.39 29.03
C ALA A 44 -3.77 -10.03 30.30
N ARG A 45 -5.10 -9.98 30.21
CA ARG A 45 -5.95 -9.50 31.31
C ARG A 45 -6.33 -10.62 32.29
N LYS A 46 -6.79 -11.79 31.83
CA LYS A 46 -7.19 -12.91 32.72
C LYS A 46 -5.98 -13.58 33.34
N ARG A 47 -5.05 -14.06 32.49
CA ARG A 47 -3.89 -14.84 32.93
C ARG A 47 -2.77 -13.95 33.48
N GLY A 48 -2.72 -12.68 33.09
CA GLY A 48 -1.66 -11.75 33.53
C GLY A 48 -0.30 -12.05 32.89
N VAL A 49 -0.26 -12.85 31.82
CA VAL A 49 0.98 -13.15 31.09
C VAL A 49 1.24 -12.06 30.07
N ARG A 50 2.51 -11.85 29.72
CA ARG A 50 2.88 -10.89 28.68
C ARG A 50 2.46 -11.43 27.32
N VAL A 51 1.80 -10.62 26.49
CA VAL A 51 1.42 -11.00 25.13
C VAL A 51 1.99 -9.97 24.17
N VAL A 52 2.76 -10.43 23.19
CA VAL A 52 3.36 -9.56 22.16
C VAL A 52 2.82 -10.02 20.81
N CYS A 53 2.11 -9.13 20.12
CA CYS A 53 1.72 -9.31 18.72
C CYS A 53 2.85 -8.78 17.83
N TRP A 54 3.43 -9.64 17.01
CA TRP A 54 4.40 -9.26 16.02
C TRP A 54 3.77 -9.30 14.62
N SER A 55 3.82 -8.19 13.89
CA SER A 55 3.39 -8.14 12.49
C SER A 55 4.62 -8.02 11.59
N ALA A 56 4.69 -8.79 10.51
CA ALA A 56 5.80 -8.72 9.56
C ALA A 56 5.98 -7.31 8.95
N THR A 57 4.87 -6.59 8.73
CA THR A 57 4.85 -5.25 8.13
C THR A 57 4.15 -4.23 9.02
N ARG A 58 4.08 -2.96 8.58
CA ARG A 58 3.29 -1.90 9.23
C ARG A 58 1.95 -1.64 8.53
N GLY A 59 1.56 -2.46 7.56
CA GLY A 59 0.32 -2.31 6.80
C GLY A 59 0.31 -1.10 5.86
N GLU A 60 1.47 -0.62 5.42
CA GLU A 60 1.61 0.57 4.58
C GLU A 60 1.10 0.40 3.14
N GLY A 61 1.02 -0.84 2.64
CA GLY A 61 0.58 -1.19 1.29
C GLY A 61 -0.94 -1.37 1.18
N GLY A 62 -1.62 -1.52 2.32
CA GLY A 62 -3.07 -1.67 2.37
C GLY A 62 -3.84 -0.38 2.03
N GLN A 63 -5.11 -0.54 1.67
CA GLN A 63 -5.99 0.59 1.41
C GLN A 63 -6.32 1.33 2.72
N THR A 64 -6.56 2.64 2.63
CA THR A 64 -7.12 3.42 3.74
C THR A 64 -8.59 3.73 3.50
N ARG A 65 -9.42 3.50 4.53
CA ARG A 65 -10.84 3.86 4.56
C ARG A 65 -11.09 5.22 5.18
N ILE A 66 -10.11 5.78 5.91
CA ILE A 66 -10.22 7.08 6.57
C ILE A 66 -8.95 7.91 6.33
N GLY A 67 -9.12 9.20 6.06
CA GLY A 67 -7.99 10.11 5.91
C GLY A 67 -7.17 9.93 4.64
N PRO A 68 -6.11 10.75 4.46
CA PRO A 68 -5.39 10.85 3.19
C PRO A 68 -4.12 9.98 3.13
N TYR A 69 -3.72 9.35 4.24
CA TYR A 69 -2.40 8.72 4.34
C TYR A 69 -2.30 7.43 3.53
N GLN A 70 -1.17 7.26 2.85
CA GLN A 70 -0.81 6.09 2.06
C GLN A 70 0.69 5.78 2.28
N GLY A 71 1.13 4.56 1.97
CA GLY A 71 2.52 4.17 2.09
C GLY A 71 3.07 4.40 3.51
N GLU A 72 4.30 4.85 3.62
CA GLU A 72 5.02 5.05 4.90
C GLU A 72 4.21 5.85 5.94
N ALA A 73 3.47 6.88 5.50
CA ALA A 73 2.62 7.67 6.39
C ALA A 73 1.45 6.87 6.96
N LEU A 74 0.88 5.97 6.17
CA LEU A 74 -0.14 5.02 6.64
C LEU A 74 0.45 4.00 7.61
N GLY A 75 1.67 3.52 7.36
CA GLY A 75 2.38 2.63 8.28
C GLY A 75 2.61 3.24 9.67
N ILE A 76 2.95 4.54 9.73
CA ILE A 76 3.02 5.30 10.99
C ILE A 76 1.64 5.37 11.66
N TYR A 77 0.61 5.71 10.89
CA TYR A 77 -0.75 5.84 11.40
C TYR A 77 -1.25 4.52 12.01
N ARG A 78 -1.11 3.41 11.30
CA ARG A 78 -1.48 2.06 11.77
C ARG A 78 -0.64 1.57 12.94
N THR A 79 0.60 2.06 13.06
CA THR A 79 1.42 1.82 14.26
C THR A 79 0.76 2.45 15.50
N TRP A 80 0.19 3.65 15.41
CA TRP A 80 -0.59 4.24 16.50
C TRP A 80 -1.91 3.53 16.75
N GLU A 81 -2.60 3.06 15.71
CA GLU A 81 -3.82 2.25 15.85
C GLU A 81 -3.53 0.95 16.61
N SER A 82 -2.44 0.29 16.27
CA SER A 82 -1.95 -0.91 16.97
C SER A 82 -1.64 -0.61 18.43
N GLN A 83 -0.93 0.48 18.72
CA GLN A 83 -0.67 0.88 20.11
C GLN A 83 -1.98 1.15 20.88
N ALA A 84 -2.94 1.83 20.26
CA ALA A 84 -4.25 2.10 20.88
C ALA A 84 -5.04 0.81 21.14
N ALA A 85 -5.00 -0.17 20.22
CA ALA A 85 -5.60 -1.49 20.42
C ALA A 85 -4.94 -2.20 21.63
N ARG A 86 -3.60 -2.20 21.67
CA ARG A 86 -2.82 -2.82 22.74
C ARG A 86 -3.03 -2.19 24.12
N GLU A 87 -3.27 -0.87 24.19
CA GLU A 87 -3.65 -0.19 25.44
C GLU A 87 -4.98 -0.72 26.02
N ILE A 88 -5.89 -1.19 25.16
CA ILE A 88 -7.22 -1.72 25.54
C ILE A 88 -7.12 -3.20 25.90
N ASP A 89 -6.58 -4.05 25.03
CA ASP A 89 -6.51 -5.50 25.29
C ASP A 89 -5.38 -5.90 26.26
N GLY A 90 -4.37 -5.05 26.45
CA GLY A 90 -3.25 -5.27 27.36
C GLY A 90 -2.04 -5.99 26.75
N GLY A 91 -2.04 -6.23 25.43
CA GLY A 91 -0.88 -6.77 24.72
C GLY A 91 0.19 -5.70 24.41
N GLU A 92 1.16 -6.09 23.60
CA GLU A 92 2.22 -5.23 23.06
C GLU A 92 2.30 -5.42 21.54
N ALA A 93 2.81 -4.43 20.80
CA ALA A 93 2.99 -4.50 19.35
C ALA A 93 4.48 -4.47 19.00
N LEU A 94 4.91 -5.38 18.13
CA LEU A 94 6.24 -5.46 17.53
C LEU A 94 6.09 -5.61 16.01
N PHE A 95 7.08 -5.17 15.25
CA PHE A 95 7.01 -5.13 13.79
C PHE A 95 8.25 -5.76 13.18
N GLY A 96 8.13 -6.31 11.98
CA GLY A 96 9.21 -6.75 11.10
C GLY A 96 9.75 -5.61 10.21
N PRO A 97 10.87 -5.84 9.49
CA PRO A 97 11.45 -4.89 8.55
C PRO A 97 10.85 -5.00 7.14
N PHE A 98 9.73 -5.68 6.95
CA PHE A 98 9.23 -5.99 5.61
C PHE A 98 8.26 -4.92 5.12
N VAL A 99 8.40 -4.59 3.83
CA VAL A 99 7.48 -3.69 3.15
C VAL A 99 6.23 -4.46 2.79
N ASP A 100 5.09 -3.91 3.19
CA ASP A 100 3.79 -4.34 2.67
C ASP A 100 3.64 -3.85 1.23
N PHE A 101 3.73 -4.77 0.27
CA PHE A 101 3.60 -4.47 -1.15
C PHE A 101 2.15 -4.60 -1.67
N GLY A 102 1.18 -4.65 -0.75
CA GLY A 102 -0.23 -4.76 -1.07
C GLY A 102 -0.63 -6.21 -1.36
N PHE A 103 -1.45 -6.40 -2.39
CA PHE A 103 -1.99 -7.71 -2.71
C PHE A 103 -0.88 -8.71 -3.07
N SER A 104 -0.92 -9.90 -2.47
CA SER A 104 -0.08 -11.04 -2.84
C SER A 104 -0.92 -12.29 -3.07
N LYS A 105 -0.61 -13.03 -4.13
CA LYS A 105 -1.35 -14.23 -4.55
C LYS A 105 -1.13 -15.43 -3.64
N ASN A 106 0.13 -15.68 -3.25
CA ASN A 106 0.51 -16.89 -2.53
C ASN A 106 1.83 -16.69 -1.76
N GLY A 107 2.15 -17.64 -0.89
CA GLY A 107 3.34 -17.58 -0.04
C GLY A 107 4.65 -17.63 -0.81
N ALA A 108 4.70 -18.29 -1.98
CA ALA A 108 5.92 -18.35 -2.79
C ALA A 108 6.30 -16.97 -3.34
N GLU A 109 5.32 -16.18 -3.79
CA GLU A 109 5.53 -14.79 -4.19
C GLU A 109 6.07 -13.95 -3.04
N ALA A 110 5.41 -14.02 -1.88
CA ALA A 110 5.81 -13.25 -0.72
C ALA A 110 7.22 -13.63 -0.24
N LEU A 111 7.58 -14.92 -0.26
CA LEU A 111 8.92 -15.39 0.12
C LEU A 111 10.00 -15.05 -0.90
N ASP A 112 9.67 -14.96 -2.19
CA ASP A 112 10.59 -14.49 -3.23
C ASP A 112 10.92 -13.00 -3.03
N LYS A 113 9.90 -12.16 -2.78
CA LYS A 113 10.06 -10.73 -2.52
C LYS A 113 10.72 -10.43 -1.16
N TRP A 114 10.29 -11.09 -0.08
CA TRP A 114 10.83 -10.85 1.26
C TRP A 114 12.09 -11.66 1.59
N GLY A 115 12.39 -12.72 0.85
CA GLY A 115 13.46 -13.66 1.16
C GLY A 115 13.14 -14.53 2.39
N GLN A 116 12.99 -15.85 2.18
CA GLN A 116 12.68 -16.81 3.25
C GLN A 116 13.68 -16.74 4.42
N GLU A 117 14.98 -16.79 4.13
CA GLU A 117 16.02 -16.76 5.18
C GLU A 117 15.91 -15.49 6.03
N ARG A 118 15.60 -14.35 5.41
CA ARG A 118 15.44 -13.07 6.10
C ARG A 118 14.18 -13.07 6.97
N LEU A 119 13.06 -13.57 6.47
CA LEU A 119 11.83 -13.68 7.26
C LEU A 119 12.02 -14.58 8.48
N VAL A 120 12.62 -15.77 8.30
CA VAL A 120 12.93 -16.70 9.41
C VAL A 120 13.85 -16.03 10.43
N ARG A 121 14.92 -15.38 9.96
CA ARG A 121 15.84 -14.62 10.81
C ARG A 121 15.13 -13.61 11.69
N GLU A 122 14.18 -12.86 11.13
CA GLU A 122 13.49 -11.81 11.89
C GLU A 122 12.45 -12.34 12.88
N ILE A 123 11.81 -13.47 12.58
CA ILE A 123 10.98 -14.17 13.57
C ILE A 123 11.88 -14.74 14.68
N VAL A 124 13.06 -15.30 14.36
CA VAL A 124 14.05 -15.72 15.38
C VAL A 124 14.45 -14.55 16.26
N ARG A 125 14.73 -13.38 15.65
CA ARG A 125 15.02 -12.15 16.41
C ARG A 125 13.88 -11.79 17.36
N ALA A 126 12.62 -11.82 16.89
CA ALA A 126 11.45 -11.55 17.72
C ALA A 126 11.32 -12.56 18.88
N ILE A 127 11.54 -13.85 18.64
CA ILE A 127 11.54 -14.89 19.68
C ILE A 127 12.62 -14.61 20.74
N ARG A 128 13.86 -14.34 20.32
CA ARG A 128 14.99 -14.06 21.23
C ARG A 128 14.80 -12.75 22.00
N PHE A 129 14.15 -11.75 21.39
CA PHE A 129 13.82 -10.49 22.02
C PHE A 129 12.68 -10.62 23.06
N VAL A 130 11.60 -11.34 22.72
CA VAL A 130 10.42 -11.49 23.57
C VAL A 130 10.63 -12.53 24.68
N GLN A 131 11.43 -13.56 24.41
CA GLN A 131 11.63 -14.73 25.26
C GLN A 131 10.31 -15.44 25.65
N PRO A 132 9.47 -15.83 24.68
CA PRO A 132 8.17 -16.44 24.94
C PRO A 132 8.27 -17.90 25.43
N GLN A 133 7.36 -18.31 26.31
CA GLN A 133 7.10 -19.73 26.58
C GLN A 133 6.29 -20.37 25.46
N ILE A 134 5.39 -19.59 24.83
CA ILE A 134 4.47 -20.06 23.80
C ILE A 134 4.57 -19.14 22.58
N VAL A 135 4.72 -19.74 21.40
CA VAL A 135 4.53 -19.05 20.12
C VAL A 135 3.17 -19.46 19.56
N ILE A 136 2.41 -18.49 19.06
CA ILE A 136 1.15 -18.71 18.36
C ILE A 136 1.26 -18.13 16.96
N GLY A 137 1.34 -18.97 15.94
CA GLY A 137 1.19 -18.54 14.55
C GLY A 137 -0.28 -18.26 14.26
N ARG A 138 -0.61 -17.06 13.79
CA ARG A 138 -1.96 -16.76 13.27
C ARG A 138 -2.26 -17.60 12.03
N TRP A 139 -1.23 -17.93 11.26
CA TRP A 139 -1.30 -18.55 9.94
C TRP A 139 -0.69 -19.96 9.95
N SER A 140 -1.26 -20.85 9.15
CA SER A 140 -0.84 -22.24 9.02
C SER A 140 0.33 -22.46 8.05
N GLY A 141 0.56 -21.50 7.16
CA GLY A 141 1.50 -21.57 6.05
C GLY A 141 0.91 -22.18 4.76
N THR A 142 -0.40 -22.36 4.69
CA THR A 142 -1.10 -23.08 3.61
C THR A 142 -2.05 -22.18 2.83
N GLU A 143 -2.55 -22.64 1.68
CA GLU A 143 -3.50 -21.89 0.85
C GLU A 143 -4.77 -21.44 1.60
N ASN A 144 -5.15 -22.14 2.68
CA ASN A 144 -6.28 -21.76 3.55
C ASN A 144 -6.08 -20.41 4.27
N ASP A 145 -4.85 -19.89 4.32
CA ASP A 145 -4.56 -18.58 4.92
C ASP A 145 -4.82 -17.42 3.94
N GLY A 146 -5.23 -17.71 2.70
CA GLY A 146 -5.59 -16.69 1.72
C GLY A 146 -4.39 -15.88 1.25
N HIS A 147 -4.23 -14.66 1.76
CA HIS A 147 -3.23 -13.68 1.33
C HIS A 147 -1.78 -14.24 1.37
N GLY A 148 -0.97 -13.97 0.34
CA GLY A 148 0.39 -14.53 0.24
C GLY A 148 1.32 -14.21 1.43
N HIS A 149 1.25 -13.00 1.97
CA HIS A 149 1.98 -12.65 3.22
C HIS A 149 1.61 -13.58 4.39
N HIS A 150 0.34 -13.96 4.54
CA HIS A 150 -0.14 -14.84 5.61
C HIS A 150 0.51 -16.23 5.49
N GLN A 151 0.49 -16.78 4.27
CA GLN A 151 1.12 -18.05 3.96
C GLN A 151 2.64 -18.00 4.25
N ALA A 152 3.33 -16.94 3.84
CA ALA A 152 4.77 -16.80 4.06
C ALA A 152 5.15 -16.74 5.56
N VAL A 153 4.42 -15.95 6.35
CA VAL A 153 4.64 -15.87 7.81
C VAL A 153 4.34 -17.21 8.48
N GLY A 154 3.27 -17.90 8.07
CA GLY A 154 2.94 -19.23 8.59
C GLY A 154 4.05 -20.25 8.32
N GLN A 155 4.60 -20.28 7.10
CA GLN A 155 5.73 -21.16 6.74
C GLN A 155 6.99 -20.84 7.55
N ALA A 156 7.38 -19.57 7.61
CA ALA A 156 8.59 -19.13 8.33
C ALA A 156 8.48 -19.34 9.85
N THR A 157 7.27 -19.32 10.42
CA THR A 157 7.03 -19.56 11.85
C THR A 157 7.53 -20.93 12.30
N LEU A 158 7.31 -21.97 11.49
CA LEU A 158 7.69 -23.35 11.85
C LEU A 158 9.21 -23.50 11.92
N GLU A 159 9.90 -22.93 10.94
CA GLU A 159 11.36 -22.95 10.84
C GLU A 159 11.99 -22.10 11.96
N ALA A 160 11.50 -20.89 12.16
CA ALA A 160 12.00 -19.96 13.17
C ALA A 160 11.82 -20.48 14.61
N PHE A 161 10.73 -21.19 14.90
CA PHE A 161 10.50 -21.81 16.21
C PHE A 161 11.65 -22.75 16.60
N THR A 162 12.17 -23.50 15.63
CA THR A 162 13.29 -24.43 15.84
C THR A 162 14.62 -23.68 15.83
N ALA A 163 14.84 -22.79 14.87
CA ALA A 163 16.10 -22.04 14.75
C ALA A 163 16.39 -21.10 15.93
N ALA A 164 15.36 -20.61 16.62
CA ALA A 164 15.53 -19.65 17.72
C ALA A 164 16.34 -20.20 18.91
N SER A 165 16.36 -21.52 19.11
CA SER A 165 17.06 -22.17 20.22
C SER A 165 18.50 -22.55 19.92
N ASP A 166 18.94 -22.48 18.66
CA ASP A 166 20.31 -22.81 18.26
C ASP A 166 21.18 -21.54 18.25
N PRO A 167 22.20 -21.41 19.14
CA PRO A 167 23.09 -20.26 19.15
C PRO A 167 23.97 -20.13 17.90
N GLN A 168 24.08 -21.17 17.07
CA GLN A 168 24.79 -21.12 15.78
C GLN A 168 23.91 -20.58 14.64
N GLN A 169 22.59 -20.59 14.80
CA GLN A 169 21.67 -19.96 13.85
C GLN A 169 21.62 -18.46 14.12
N TYR A 170 21.92 -17.66 13.10
CA TYR A 170 21.97 -16.20 13.17
C TYR A 170 22.84 -15.68 14.34
N PRO A 171 24.16 -16.02 14.36
CA PRO A 171 25.04 -15.67 15.47
C PRO A 171 25.26 -14.15 15.60
N GLU A 172 25.01 -13.37 14.55
CA GLU A 172 25.08 -11.91 14.56
C GLU A 172 24.05 -11.29 15.51
N LEU A 173 22.92 -11.97 15.78
CA LEU A 173 21.93 -11.52 16.77
C LEU A 173 22.51 -11.44 18.18
N ARG A 174 23.51 -12.27 18.50
CA ARG A 174 24.19 -12.23 19.81
C ARG A 174 24.94 -10.92 20.01
N ALA A 175 25.51 -10.35 18.95
CA ALA A 175 26.17 -9.05 19.01
C ALA A 175 25.19 -7.92 19.37
N HIS A 176 23.90 -8.12 19.13
CA HIS A 176 22.82 -7.18 19.49
C HIS A 176 22.23 -7.51 20.88
N GLY A 177 22.84 -8.40 21.66
CA GLY A 177 22.35 -8.84 22.97
C GLY A 177 21.23 -9.88 22.92
N LEU A 178 20.91 -10.42 21.75
CA LEU A 178 19.81 -11.37 21.55
C LEU A 178 20.33 -12.80 21.50
N VAL A 179 20.38 -13.45 22.67
CA VAL A 179 20.83 -14.83 22.85
C VAL A 179 19.76 -15.85 22.49
N ALA A 180 20.17 -17.09 22.20
CA ALA A 180 19.27 -18.18 21.87
C ALA A 180 18.21 -18.42 22.97
N TRP A 181 17.00 -18.73 22.53
CA TRP A 181 15.86 -18.96 23.41
C TRP A 181 14.95 -20.04 22.82
N GLN A 182 14.59 -21.05 23.62
CA GLN A 182 13.70 -22.14 23.19
C GLN A 182 12.28 -21.92 23.74
N PRO A 183 11.31 -21.48 22.91
CA PRO A 183 9.92 -21.56 23.30
C PRO A 183 9.51 -23.03 23.52
N ARG A 184 8.55 -23.26 24.42
CA ARG A 184 8.17 -24.62 24.84
C ARG A 184 7.00 -25.19 24.05
N LYS A 185 6.13 -24.34 23.51
CA LYS A 185 5.00 -24.77 22.69
C LYS A 185 4.79 -23.87 21.48
N LEU A 186 4.38 -24.48 20.38
CA LEU A 186 3.91 -23.82 19.17
C LEU A 186 2.46 -24.21 18.93
N TYR A 187 1.58 -23.21 18.87
CA TYR A 187 0.21 -23.36 18.40
C TYR A 187 0.01 -22.64 17.08
N LEU A 188 -0.93 -23.12 16.28
CA LEU A 188 -1.43 -22.44 15.10
C LEU A 188 -2.91 -22.12 15.32
N SER A 189 -3.36 -20.91 14.93
CA SER A 189 -4.79 -20.63 14.89
C SER A 189 -5.47 -21.64 13.96
N THR A 190 -6.58 -22.22 14.43
CA THR A 190 -7.30 -23.25 13.66
C THR A 190 -8.31 -22.63 12.69
N MET A 191 -8.60 -21.34 12.88
CA MET A 191 -9.43 -20.56 11.97
C MET A 191 -8.52 -19.98 10.89
N GLY A 192 -8.86 -20.19 9.62
CA GLY A 192 -8.12 -19.62 8.48
C GLY A 192 -8.30 -18.10 8.37
N ASP A 193 -7.97 -17.56 7.20
CA ASP A 193 -8.41 -16.22 6.85
C ASP A 193 -9.94 -16.22 6.62
N TRP A 194 -10.59 -15.10 6.89
CA TRP A 194 -12.04 -14.97 6.73
C TRP A 194 -12.36 -13.78 5.83
N GLN A 195 -13.22 -14.01 4.85
CA GLN A 195 -13.70 -12.93 3.99
C GLN A 195 -15.13 -12.49 4.32
N PRO A 196 -15.42 -11.18 4.34
CA PRO A 196 -16.77 -10.67 4.49
C PRO A 196 -17.76 -11.34 3.51
N GLY A 197 -18.75 -12.05 4.04
CA GLY A 197 -19.76 -12.78 3.26
C GLY A 197 -19.66 -14.31 3.37
N GLU A 198 -18.61 -14.85 3.97
CA GLU A 198 -18.53 -16.28 4.30
C GLU A 198 -19.34 -16.60 5.57
N ASP A 199 -20.17 -17.65 5.50
CA ASP A 199 -20.89 -18.23 6.65
C ASP A 199 -19.91 -18.99 7.56
N VAL A 200 -19.14 -18.26 8.37
CA VAL A 200 -18.36 -18.85 9.47
C VAL A 200 -19.16 -18.78 10.75
N GLU A 201 -19.19 -19.90 11.46
CA GLU A 201 -19.68 -19.99 12.84
C GLU A 201 -18.66 -19.38 13.83
N PHE A 202 -18.27 -18.13 13.59
CA PHE A 202 -17.26 -17.44 14.39
C PHE A 202 -17.71 -17.32 15.85
N GLY A 203 -16.79 -17.61 16.77
CA GLY A 203 -17.06 -17.57 18.21
C GLY A 203 -17.95 -18.69 18.76
N LYS A 204 -18.43 -19.64 17.94
CA LYS A 204 -19.31 -20.75 18.38
C LYS A 204 -18.51 -22.02 18.68
N ILE A 205 -19.22 -23.01 19.25
CA ILE A 205 -18.65 -24.35 19.40
C ILE A 205 -18.63 -25.04 18.04
N ILE A 206 -17.45 -25.47 17.58
CA ILE A 206 -17.28 -26.17 16.30
C ILE A 206 -16.96 -27.64 16.60
N PRO A 207 -17.91 -28.58 16.41
CA PRO A 207 -17.72 -29.99 16.78
C PRO A 207 -16.49 -30.64 16.14
N ALA A 208 -16.10 -30.22 14.94
CA ALA A 208 -14.91 -30.73 14.25
C ALA A 208 -13.58 -30.39 14.97
N PHE A 209 -13.59 -29.34 15.80
CA PHE A 209 -12.41 -28.88 16.56
C PHE A 209 -12.39 -29.39 18.01
N GLU A 210 -13.42 -30.10 18.46
CA GLU A 210 -13.51 -30.72 19.78
C GLU A 210 -12.74 -32.05 19.84
N ARG A 211 -11.43 -32.01 19.59
CA ARG A 211 -10.56 -33.20 19.50
C ARG A 211 -9.22 -33.00 20.20
N ALA A 212 -8.52 -34.10 20.48
CA ALA A 212 -7.16 -34.07 21.02
C ALA A 212 -6.21 -33.29 20.10
N GLY A 213 -5.29 -32.52 20.68
CA GLY A 213 -4.38 -31.64 19.94
C GLY A 213 -4.97 -30.29 19.53
N VAL A 214 -6.23 -29.99 19.86
CA VAL A 214 -6.83 -28.66 19.66
C VAL A 214 -7.30 -28.11 21.00
N VAL A 215 -6.86 -26.89 21.33
CA VAL A 215 -7.26 -26.15 22.53
C VAL A 215 -8.37 -25.18 22.16
N ARG A 216 -9.43 -25.15 22.96
CA ARG A 216 -10.50 -24.16 22.86
C ARG A 216 -10.37 -23.14 23.99
N LEU A 217 -10.39 -21.85 23.66
CA LEU A 217 -10.39 -20.76 24.64
C LEU A 217 -11.73 -20.04 24.63
N ASN A 218 -12.37 -19.90 25.80
CA ASN A 218 -13.55 -19.07 25.97
C ASN A 218 -13.14 -17.63 26.34
N THR A 219 -13.11 -16.74 25.36
CA THR A 219 -12.84 -15.31 25.55
C THR A 219 -14.11 -14.54 25.94
N GLY A 220 -15.28 -15.16 25.79
CA GLY A 220 -16.57 -14.63 26.27
C GLY A 220 -16.75 -14.63 27.79
N GLU A 221 -15.78 -15.14 28.54
CA GLU A 221 -15.80 -15.03 30.00
C GLU A 221 -15.82 -13.57 30.48
N PHE A 222 -16.62 -13.31 31.52
CA PHE A 222 -16.77 -11.99 32.11
C PHE A 222 -15.57 -11.60 32.98
N ASP A 223 -14.99 -10.43 32.71
CA ASP A 223 -13.96 -9.81 33.53
C ASP A 223 -14.58 -8.78 34.50
N PRO A 224 -14.61 -9.06 35.82
CA PRO A 224 -15.19 -8.15 36.79
C PRO A 224 -14.39 -6.86 36.98
N ILE A 225 -13.12 -6.79 36.53
CA ILE A 225 -12.32 -5.57 36.63
C ILE A 225 -12.77 -4.55 35.59
N ALA A 226 -12.89 -4.98 34.32
CA ALA A 226 -13.34 -4.13 33.23
C ALA A 226 -14.87 -3.97 33.19
N GLY A 227 -15.61 -4.87 33.84
CA GLY A 227 -17.08 -4.94 33.77
C GLY A 227 -17.58 -5.39 32.39
N ARG A 228 -16.78 -6.20 31.69
CA ARG A 228 -16.99 -6.66 30.30
C ARG A 228 -16.33 -8.03 30.10
N THR A 229 -16.70 -8.78 29.07
CA THR A 229 -15.99 -10.00 28.68
C THR A 229 -14.60 -9.68 28.09
N TYR A 230 -13.70 -10.67 28.05
CA TYR A 230 -12.41 -10.48 27.37
C TYR A 230 -12.60 -10.29 25.85
N GLN A 231 -13.62 -10.92 25.27
CA GLN A 231 -13.99 -10.72 23.86
C GLN A 231 -14.48 -9.30 23.59
N GLU A 232 -15.30 -8.72 24.48
CA GLU A 232 -15.72 -7.31 24.39
C GLU A 232 -14.51 -6.38 24.40
N GLN A 233 -13.53 -6.63 25.27
CA GLN A 233 -12.29 -5.86 25.31
C GLN A 233 -11.50 -6.01 24.00
N GLY A 234 -11.37 -7.24 23.47
CA GLY A 234 -10.72 -7.53 22.21
C GLY A 234 -11.37 -6.82 21.02
N TRP A 235 -12.69 -6.88 20.87
CA TRP A 235 -13.39 -6.17 19.79
C TRP A 235 -13.26 -4.64 19.89
N ILE A 236 -13.26 -4.09 21.11
CA ILE A 236 -13.04 -2.65 21.29
C ILE A 236 -11.61 -2.26 20.91
N ALA A 237 -10.63 -3.12 21.20
CA ALA A 237 -9.26 -2.97 20.73
C ALA A 237 -9.20 -3.00 19.19
N PHE A 238 -9.85 -3.99 18.57
CA PHE A 238 -9.95 -4.15 17.11
C PHE A 238 -10.50 -2.92 16.40
N ASN A 239 -11.53 -2.29 17.00
CA ASN A 239 -12.15 -1.06 16.49
C ASN A 239 -11.20 0.17 16.53
N SER A 240 -9.97 0.03 17.06
CA SER A 240 -8.92 1.04 16.96
C SER A 240 -8.23 1.04 15.59
N HIS A 241 -8.32 -0.05 14.81
CA HIS A 241 -7.87 -0.16 13.42
C HIS A 241 -8.85 0.52 12.45
N ARG A 242 -9.10 1.81 12.68
CA ARG A 242 -10.13 2.58 11.98
C ARG A 242 -9.78 2.79 10.52
N SER A 243 -8.50 2.90 10.17
CA SER A 243 -8.04 3.00 8.79
C SER A 243 -8.47 1.80 7.94
N GLN A 244 -8.72 0.65 8.56
CA GLN A 244 -9.22 -0.57 7.92
C GLN A 244 -10.74 -0.72 7.95
N ALA A 245 -11.44 0.25 8.56
CA ALA A 245 -12.88 0.18 8.84
C ALA A 245 -13.29 -1.08 9.61
N MET A 246 -12.40 -1.59 10.47
CA MET A 246 -12.72 -2.67 11.39
C MET A 246 -13.75 -2.16 12.40
N GLY A 247 -14.96 -2.71 12.34
CA GLY A 247 -16.12 -2.21 13.07
C GLY A 247 -17.08 -3.32 13.43
N PHE A 248 -16.78 -4.06 14.49
CA PHE A 248 -17.65 -5.10 15.02
C PHE A 248 -18.33 -4.65 16.31
N SER A 249 -19.61 -5.00 16.46
CA SER A 249 -20.34 -4.83 17.71
C SER A 249 -20.14 -6.09 18.56
N PRO A 250 -19.72 -5.98 19.82
CA PRO A 250 -19.59 -7.16 20.65
C PRO A 250 -20.96 -7.76 20.97
N GLU A 251 -21.04 -9.09 20.95
CA GLU A 251 -22.16 -9.84 21.56
C GLU A 251 -21.80 -10.25 22.98
N MET A 252 -22.81 -10.36 23.85
CA MET A 252 -22.63 -10.88 25.21
C MET A 252 -22.78 -12.40 25.22
N GLY A 253 -21.86 -13.08 25.92
CA GLY A 253 -21.91 -14.51 26.12
C GLY A 253 -20.58 -15.19 25.80
N ASP A 254 -20.59 -16.52 25.80
CA ASP A 254 -19.44 -17.32 25.45
C ASP A 254 -18.96 -17.02 24.03
N PHE A 255 -17.65 -17.00 23.85
CA PHE A 255 -17.01 -16.79 22.56
C PHE A 255 -15.75 -17.62 22.47
N TYR A 256 -15.63 -18.44 21.43
CA TYR A 256 -14.61 -19.48 21.37
C TYR A 256 -13.59 -19.28 20.24
N TYR A 257 -12.29 -19.36 20.58
CA TYR A 257 -11.19 -19.52 19.63
C TYR A 257 -10.59 -20.92 19.75
N TYR A 258 -9.99 -21.41 18.65
CA TYR A 258 -9.40 -22.74 18.58
C TYR A 258 -7.94 -22.68 18.10
N TYR A 259 -7.07 -23.41 18.79
CA TYR A 259 -5.64 -23.44 18.55
C TYR A 259 -5.15 -24.87 18.43
N THR A 260 -4.56 -25.22 17.28
CA THR A 260 -3.99 -26.55 17.05
C THR A 260 -2.57 -26.58 17.59
N LEU A 261 -2.28 -27.52 18.50
CA LEU A 261 -0.96 -27.74 19.05
C LEU A 261 -0.08 -28.40 17.99
N HIS A 262 0.90 -27.66 17.46
CA HIS A 262 1.85 -28.16 16.47
C HIS A 262 3.07 -28.81 17.12
N THR A 263 3.69 -28.12 18.09
CA THR A 263 4.90 -28.61 18.79
C THR A 263 4.74 -28.46 20.30
N ASN A 264 5.07 -29.50 21.06
CA ASN A 264 5.11 -29.47 22.53
C ASN A 264 6.42 -30.06 23.06
N LEU A 265 7.25 -29.20 23.66
CA LEU A 265 8.51 -29.55 24.33
C LEU A 265 8.36 -29.60 25.87
N ALA A 266 7.13 -29.44 26.38
CA ALA A 266 6.80 -29.49 27.80
C ALA A 266 6.30 -30.89 28.23
N SER A 267 5.76 -31.01 29.45
CA SER A 267 5.15 -32.24 29.95
C SER A 267 3.91 -32.64 29.12
N ARG A 268 3.71 -33.94 28.88
CA ARG A 268 2.65 -34.46 27.99
C ARG A 268 1.30 -34.54 28.73
N SER A 269 0.31 -33.77 28.28
CA SER A 269 -1.12 -34.01 28.54
C SER A 269 -1.76 -34.68 27.32
N GLU A 270 -2.70 -35.61 27.53
CA GLU A 270 -3.46 -36.26 26.43
C GLU A 270 -4.49 -35.31 25.80
N ARG A 271 -5.02 -34.33 26.57
CA ARG A 271 -5.92 -33.28 26.11
C ARG A 271 -5.64 -31.98 26.87
N GLU A 272 -5.53 -30.89 26.14
CA GLU A 272 -5.32 -29.56 26.71
C GLU A 272 -6.64 -28.78 26.72
N THR A 273 -6.88 -28.09 27.83
CA THR A 273 -8.04 -27.20 28.07
C THR A 273 -7.62 -25.74 28.16
N ASP A 274 -6.32 -25.48 28.31
CA ASP A 274 -5.70 -24.16 28.25
C ASP A 274 -4.31 -24.26 27.60
N LEU A 275 -3.85 -23.16 26.98
CA LEU A 275 -2.54 -23.10 26.31
C LEU A 275 -1.36 -23.40 27.26
N TYR A 276 -1.49 -23.08 28.55
CA TYR A 276 -0.45 -23.30 29.56
C TYR A 276 -0.52 -24.67 30.25
N ASP A 277 -1.40 -25.58 29.85
CA ASP A 277 -1.44 -26.93 30.45
C ASP A 277 -0.08 -27.62 30.34
N GLY A 278 0.49 -28.06 31.47
CA GLY A 278 1.83 -28.66 31.50
C GLY A 278 3.01 -27.68 31.48
N LEU A 279 2.76 -26.36 31.58
CA LEU A 279 3.74 -25.29 31.76
C LEU A 279 3.46 -24.47 33.02
N ASP A 280 4.50 -24.04 33.72
CA ASP A 280 4.37 -23.03 34.79
C ASP A 280 4.44 -21.62 34.19
N ALA A 281 3.28 -20.96 34.08
CA ALA A 281 3.17 -19.58 33.61
C ALA A 281 3.69 -18.54 34.63
N THR A 282 4.02 -18.95 35.85
CA THR A 282 4.46 -18.04 36.92
C THR A 282 5.97 -17.82 36.89
N LEU A 283 6.49 -16.87 37.69
CA LEU A 283 7.93 -16.57 37.75
C LEU A 283 8.78 -17.83 38.00
N THR A 284 8.27 -18.81 38.73
CA THR A 284 8.98 -20.06 39.04
C THR A 284 9.25 -20.92 37.79
N GLY A 285 8.46 -20.78 36.72
CA GLY A 285 8.69 -21.46 35.45
C GLY A 285 9.98 -21.02 34.74
N LEU A 286 10.59 -19.89 35.13
CA LEU A 286 11.90 -19.50 34.63
C LEU A 286 13.02 -20.46 35.06
N SER A 287 12.80 -21.22 36.13
CA SER A 287 13.76 -22.22 36.60
C SER A 287 13.92 -23.41 35.65
N ASP A 288 13.03 -23.58 34.66
CA ASP A 288 13.11 -24.65 33.66
C ASP A 288 14.11 -24.37 32.51
N TYR A 289 14.52 -23.12 32.32
CA TYR A 289 15.43 -22.68 31.26
C TYR A 289 16.93 -22.94 31.49
N PRO A 290 17.48 -22.90 32.73
CA PRO A 290 18.91 -23.18 32.97
C PRO A 290 19.38 -24.65 32.86
N GLY A 291 18.58 -25.59 32.32
CA GLY A 291 19.03 -26.98 32.10
C GLY A 291 18.94 -27.88 33.34
N HIS A 292 17.73 -27.94 33.93
CA HIS A 292 17.37 -28.47 35.25
C HIS A 292 17.62 -27.48 36.39
N GLY A 293 16.51 -27.06 37.00
CA GLY A 293 16.43 -25.92 37.91
C GLY A 293 17.48 -25.94 39.00
N SER A 294 18.31 -24.89 39.02
CA SER A 294 19.08 -24.57 40.20
C SER A 294 18.09 -24.31 41.33
N ASP A 295 18.05 -25.19 42.34
CA ASP A 295 17.21 -25.02 43.54
C ASP A 295 17.37 -23.62 44.15
N SER A 296 18.56 -23.02 44.01
CA SER A 296 18.87 -21.66 44.42
C SER A 296 18.12 -20.59 43.61
N LEU A 297 18.02 -20.72 42.29
CA LEU A 297 17.22 -19.78 41.47
C LEU A 297 15.74 -19.89 41.80
N ASN A 298 15.23 -21.11 41.89
CA ASN A 298 13.82 -21.35 42.22
C ASN A 298 13.47 -20.79 43.61
N HIS A 299 14.39 -20.89 44.59
CA HIS A 299 14.21 -20.28 45.91
C HIS A 299 13.92 -18.78 45.84
N TYR A 300 14.72 -18.01 45.09
CA TYR A 300 14.47 -16.58 44.87
C TYR A 300 13.13 -16.34 44.17
N LEU A 301 12.85 -17.07 43.09
CA LEU A 301 11.64 -16.87 42.28
C LEU A 301 10.36 -17.14 43.07
N VAL A 302 10.35 -18.16 43.94
CA VAL A 302 9.24 -18.43 44.87
C VAL A 302 9.01 -17.24 45.79
N GLN A 303 10.07 -16.71 46.41
CA GLN A 303 9.94 -15.58 47.34
C GLN A 303 9.43 -14.31 46.63
N ILE A 304 9.97 -14.00 45.45
CA ILE A 304 9.53 -12.85 44.64
C ILE A 304 8.06 -12.99 44.25
N LYS A 305 7.66 -14.18 43.77
CA LYS A 305 6.27 -14.51 43.43
C LYS A 305 5.34 -14.34 44.63
N THR A 306 5.74 -14.83 45.80
CA THR A 306 4.97 -14.65 47.05
C THR A 306 4.81 -13.17 47.37
N LYS A 307 5.87 -12.36 47.27
CA LYS A 307 5.77 -10.90 47.51
C LYS A 307 4.86 -10.18 46.53
N ALA A 308 4.86 -10.58 45.26
CA ALA A 308 3.91 -10.06 44.27
C ALA A 308 2.46 -10.46 44.61
N ALA A 309 2.24 -11.70 45.04
CA ALA A 309 0.92 -12.17 45.47
C ALA A 309 0.42 -11.43 46.73
N ASP A 310 1.31 -11.20 47.71
CA ASP A 310 1.03 -10.40 48.90
C ASP A 310 0.63 -8.96 48.53
N ALA A 311 1.31 -8.35 47.55
CA ALA A 311 0.98 -7.03 47.02
C ALA A 311 -0.44 -7.01 46.43
N LEU A 312 -0.75 -7.97 45.56
CA LEU A 312 -2.08 -8.10 44.94
C LEU A 312 -3.18 -8.32 46.00
N ALA A 313 -2.93 -9.16 47.00
CA ALA A 313 -3.88 -9.41 48.09
C ALA A 313 -4.12 -8.18 48.98
N SER A 314 -3.08 -7.37 49.17
CA SER A 314 -3.10 -6.13 49.97
C SER A 314 -3.67 -4.92 49.22
N PHE A 315 -3.73 -4.99 47.89
CA PHE A 315 -4.20 -3.88 47.07
C PHE A 315 -5.68 -3.59 47.30
N ARG A 316 -6.00 -2.31 47.51
CA ARG A 316 -7.36 -1.78 47.50
C ARG A 316 -7.37 -0.46 46.73
N PRO A 317 -8.33 -0.20 45.82
CA PRO A 317 -8.35 1.02 45.02
C PRO A 317 -8.34 2.32 45.83
N ASP A 318 -8.94 2.31 47.03
CA ASP A 318 -8.99 3.43 47.97
C ASP A 318 -7.73 3.56 48.85
N THR A 319 -6.93 2.49 48.97
CA THR A 319 -5.68 2.48 49.76
C THR A 319 -4.53 1.71 49.07
N PRO A 320 -4.13 2.10 47.84
CA PRO A 320 -3.17 1.34 47.03
C PRO A 320 -1.77 1.26 47.64
N ALA A 321 -1.40 2.23 48.49
CA ALA A 321 -0.11 2.27 49.19
C ALA A 321 0.15 1.03 50.07
N LYS A 322 -0.89 0.31 50.50
CA LYS A 322 -0.72 -0.95 51.24
C LYS A 322 -0.02 -2.05 50.44
N ALA A 323 -0.13 -2.02 49.11
CA ALA A 323 0.55 -2.96 48.23
C ALA A 323 2.04 -2.61 48.02
N ALA A 324 2.47 -1.38 48.32
CA ALA A 324 3.81 -0.89 48.00
C ALA A 324 4.93 -1.64 48.74
N ARG A 325 4.75 -1.96 50.02
CA ARG A 325 5.81 -2.61 50.82
C ARG A 325 6.16 -4.00 50.28
N PRO A 326 5.21 -4.92 50.05
CA PRO A 326 5.53 -6.21 49.41
C PRO A 326 6.19 -6.04 48.03
N LEU A 327 5.81 -5.03 47.23
CA LEU A 327 6.46 -4.76 45.94
C LEU A 327 7.92 -4.35 46.10
N LEU A 328 8.23 -3.44 47.04
CA LEU A 328 9.60 -3.02 47.33
C LEU A 328 10.46 -4.19 47.84
N GLU A 329 9.89 -5.07 48.67
CA GLU A 329 10.55 -6.30 49.14
C GLU A 329 10.81 -7.27 47.98
N GLY A 330 9.83 -7.49 47.09
CA GLY A 330 9.99 -8.33 45.90
C GLY A 330 11.02 -7.78 44.91
N MET A 331 11.06 -6.47 44.72
CA MET A 331 12.07 -5.79 43.90
C MET A 331 13.49 -5.95 44.47
N ALA A 332 13.64 -5.85 45.80
CA ALA A 332 14.94 -6.09 46.44
C ALA A 332 15.40 -7.53 46.20
N LEU A 333 14.50 -8.51 46.37
CA LEU A 333 14.79 -9.92 46.08
C LEU A 333 15.13 -10.17 44.60
N LEU A 334 14.49 -9.45 43.65
CA LEU A 334 14.84 -9.51 42.23
C LEU A 334 16.28 -9.05 41.98
N ARG A 335 16.72 -7.95 42.59
CA ARG A 335 18.10 -7.46 42.48
C ARG A 335 19.10 -8.40 43.15
N GLU A 336 18.74 -9.01 44.27
CA GLU A 336 19.56 -10.05 44.91
C GLU A 336 19.70 -11.29 44.01
N CYS A 337 18.59 -11.74 43.42
CA CYS A 337 18.57 -12.84 42.45
C CYS A 337 19.46 -12.54 41.24
N GLN A 338 19.33 -11.34 40.67
CA GLN A 338 20.14 -10.85 39.55
C GLN A 338 21.63 -10.84 39.88
N ALA A 339 22.02 -10.34 41.06
CA ALA A 339 23.41 -10.36 41.51
C ALA A 339 23.93 -11.80 41.70
N ALA A 340 23.08 -12.70 42.20
CA ALA A 340 23.42 -14.10 42.43
C ALA A 340 23.55 -14.93 41.13
N LEU A 341 22.93 -14.50 40.02
CA LEU A 341 22.95 -15.24 38.73
C LEU A 341 24.37 -15.63 38.29
N THR A 342 25.35 -14.73 38.49
CA THR A 342 26.76 -14.94 38.10
C THR A 342 27.45 -16.08 38.84
N GLY A 343 26.95 -16.48 40.01
CA GLY A 343 27.50 -17.57 40.82
C GLY A 343 26.74 -18.89 40.67
N LEU A 344 25.67 -18.94 39.87
CA LEU A 344 24.87 -20.16 39.68
C LEU A 344 25.55 -21.10 38.66
N PRO A 345 25.41 -22.43 38.83
CA PRO A 345 25.97 -23.42 37.90
C PRO A 345 25.11 -23.55 36.63
N ILE A 346 25.00 -22.47 35.86
CA ILE A 346 24.18 -22.38 34.65
C ILE A 346 25.04 -21.92 33.46
N HIS A 347 24.66 -22.30 32.25
CA HIS A 347 25.38 -21.89 31.03
C HIS A 347 25.31 -20.36 30.84
N GLU A 348 26.38 -19.78 30.29
CA GLU A 348 26.51 -18.33 30.08
C GLU A 348 25.35 -17.73 29.27
N GLU A 349 24.89 -18.42 28.23
CA GLU A 349 23.77 -17.97 27.39
C GLU A 349 22.45 -17.94 28.17
N ALA A 350 22.18 -18.97 28.99
CA ALA A 350 21.01 -18.99 29.87
C ALA A 350 21.09 -17.89 30.94
N GLN A 351 22.29 -17.61 31.45
CA GLN A 351 22.52 -16.51 32.37
C GLN A 351 22.22 -15.15 31.73
N GLN A 352 22.71 -14.90 30.52
CA GLN A 352 22.44 -13.65 29.77
C GLN A 352 20.95 -13.50 29.43
N ALA A 353 20.28 -14.59 29.06
CA ALA A 353 18.84 -14.59 28.80
C ALA A 353 18.03 -14.25 30.06
N LEU A 354 18.35 -14.88 31.20
CA LEU A 354 17.71 -14.62 32.48
C LEU A 354 17.99 -13.20 32.98
N GLN A 355 19.20 -12.67 32.76
CA GLN A 355 19.55 -11.30 33.08
C GLN A 355 18.61 -10.30 32.41
N HIS A 356 18.43 -10.40 31.08
CA HIS A 356 17.49 -9.56 30.33
C HIS A 356 16.05 -9.69 30.84
N TYR A 357 15.64 -10.91 31.20
CA TYR A 357 14.32 -11.14 31.77
C TYR A 357 14.15 -10.43 33.11
N LEU A 358 15.11 -10.57 34.02
CA LEU A 358 15.07 -9.97 35.36
C LEU A 358 15.10 -8.43 35.27
N ASP A 359 15.85 -7.86 34.33
CA ASP A 359 15.89 -6.41 34.09
C ASP A 359 14.48 -5.86 33.78
N ARG A 360 13.76 -6.50 32.84
CA ARG A 360 12.37 -6.13 32.54
C ARG A 360 11.46 -6.28 33.77
N LYS A 361 11.65 -7.35 34.55
CA LYS A 361 10.82 -7.61 35.73
C LYS A 361 11.07 -6.60 36.85
N ILE A 362 12.32 -6.18 37.06
CA ILE A 362 12.67 -5.10 37.99
C ILE A 362 11.96 -3.82 37.59
N THR A 363 12.03 -3.42 36.32
CA THR A 363 11.32 -2.22 35.82
C THR A 363 9.80 -2.32 36.02
N ALA A 364 9.20 -3.50 35.83
CA ALA A 364 7.77 -3.71 36.09
C ALA A 364 7.43 -3.54 37.57
N PHE A 365 8.21 -4.12 38.49
CA PHE A 365 8.02 -3.93 39.93
C PHE A 365 8.21 -2.47 40.35
N GLU A 366 9.22 -1.78 39.81
CA GLU A 366 9.47 -0.35 40.08
C GLU A 366 8.29 0.51 39.65
N THR A 367 7.79 0.29 38.43
CA THR A 367 6.66 1.04 37.87
C THR A 367 5.41 0.86 38.73
N VAL A 368 5.08 -0.38 39.08
CA VAL A 368 3.89 -0.69 39.89
C VAL A 368 4.04 -0.19 41.33
N ALA A 369 5.23 -0.34 41.93
CA ALA A 369 5.51 0.19 43.27
C ALA A 369 5.34 1.71 43.33
N ALA A 370 5.86 2.42 42.32
CA ALA A 370 5.72 3.87 42.20
C ALA A 370 4.25 4.28 42.09
N GLN A 371 3.46 3.61 41.25
CA GLN A 371 2.02 3.88 41.13
C GLN A 371 1.27 3.59 42.44
N CYS A 372 1.56 2.50 43.13
CA CYS A 372 0.98 2.20 44.45
C CYS A 372 1.35 3.24 45.51
N LEU A 373 2.55 3.82 45.44
CA LEU A 373 3.01 4.90 46.31
C LEU A 373 2.51 6.28 45.87
N GLY A 374 1.77 6.38 44.76
CA GLY A 374 1.29 7.66 44.23
C GLY A 374 2.43 8.55 43.75
N LEU A 375 3.57 7.96 43.39
CA LEU A 375 4.72 8.65 42.82
C LEU A 375 4.48 8.84 41.32
N ARG A 376 4.45 10.09 40.87
CA ARG A 376 4.32 10.44 39.45
C ARG A 376 5.49 11.32 39.04
N LEU A 377 6.33 10.79 38.15
CA LEU A 377 7.37 11.56 37.49
C LEU A 377 6.78 12.26 36.27
N GLU A 378 7.04 13.55 36.19
CA GLU A 378 6.73 14.40 35.05
C GLU A 378 8.03 15.01 34.50
N CYS A 379 8.10 15.10 33.17
CA CYS A 379 9.20 15.70 32.43
C CYS A 379 8.57 16.54 31.31
N LEU A 380 8.59 17.86 31.45
CA LEU A 380 8.00 18.80 30.51
C LEU A 380 9.08 19.60 29.81
N THR A 381 8.78 20.00 28.58
CA THR A 381 9.54 20.99 27.84
C THR A 381 8.63 22.13 27.40
N ASP A 382 9.22 23.30 27.16
CA ASP A 382 8.54 24.47 26.58
C ASP A 382 8.40 24.40 25.06
N ASP A 383 9.07 23.45 24.39
CA ASP A 383 9.03 23.30 22.94
C ASP A 383 9.13 21.82 22.50
N ALA A 384 8.16 21.34 21.72
CA ALA A 384 8.21 20.00 21.13
C ALA A 384 9.07 19.96 19.86
N HIS A 385 9.26 21.08 19.18
CA HIS A 385 9.83 21.18 17.84
C HIS A 385 11.11 22.01 17.88
N ILE A 386 12.21 21.34 18.17
CA ILE A 386 13.51 22.00 18.29
C ILE A 386 14.31 21.91 17.00
N THR A 387 15.05 22.97 16.69
CA THR A 387 16.00 23.00 15.56
C THR A 387 17.44 22.75 16.05
N PRO A 388 18.37 22.28 15.20
CA PRO A 388 19.77 22.13 15.59
C PRO A 388 20.35 23.44 16.15
N GLY A 389 21.05 23.37 17.29
CA GLY A 389 21.58 24.55 17.98
C GLY A 389 20.57 25.29 18.88
N GLN A 390 19.27 24.97 18.80
CA GLN A 390 18.23 25.67 19.58
C GLN A 390 18.31 25.33 21.08
N PRO A 391 18.26 26.34 21.95
CA PRO A 391 18.06 26.14 23.38
C PRO A 391 16.58 25.92 23.72
N PHE A 392 16.31 25.06 24.70
CA PHE A 392 14.97 24.83 25.25
C PHE A 392 15.04 24.57 26.75
N HIS A 393 13.91 24.72 27.43
CA HIS A 393 13.76 24.48 28.86
C HIS A 393 13.22 23.08 29.12
N LEU A 394 13.75 22.43 30.18
CA LEU A 394 13.32 21.11 30.63
C LEU A 394 13.02 21.13 32.13
N SER A 395 11.80 20.75 32.49
CA SER A 395 11.32 20.68 33.87
C SER A 395 11.05 19.24 34.28
N ALA A 396 11.70 18.78 35.35
CA ALA A 396 11.48 17.47 35.94
C ALA A 396 10.82 17.61 37.32
N ARG A 397 9.68 16.95 37.52
CA ARG A 397 8.87 17.07 38.74
C ARG A 397 8.45 15.70 39.25
N LEU A 398 8.66 15.46 40.55
CA LEU A 398 8.16 14.27 41.23
C LEU A 398 7.03 14.64 42.16
N TRP A 399 5.85 14.12 41.87
CA TRP A 399 4.66 14.23 42.70
C TRP A 399 4.55 13.02 43.62
N SER A 400 4.21 13.24 44.89
CA SER A 400 3.85 12.18 45.86
C SER A 400 2.43 12.41 46.36
N HIS A 401 1.48 11.62 45.88
CA HIS A 401 0.05 11.77 46.22
C HIS A 401 -0.37 11.07 47.51
N TYR A 402 0.47 10.20 48.06
CA TYR A 402 0.26 9.54 49.36
C TYR A 402 1.36 9.95 50.35
N GLU A 403 1.12 9.74 51.65
CA GLU A 403 2.11 9.93 52.73
C GLU A 403 3.21 8.85 52.66
N ALA A 404 4.03 8.89 51.61
CA ALA A 404 5.26 8.11 51.51
C ALA A 404 6.44 8.95 52.03
N THR A 405 7.20 8.43 52.98
CA THR A 405 8.44 9.09 53.44
C THR A 405 9.53 8.91 52.39
N ILE A 406 9.87 9.99 51.69
CA ILE A 406 10.93 10.06 50.69
C ILE A 406 12.18 10.65 51.32
N ASP A 407 13.29 9.91 51.34
CA ASP A 407 14.55 10.33 51.96
C ASP A 407 15.39 11.21 51.03
N ALA A 408 15.40 10.89 49.73
CA ALA A 408 16.16 11.61 48.72
C ALA A 408 15.59 11.39 47.32
N VAL A 409 15.73 12.42 46.48
CA VAL A 409 15.38 12.40 45.06
C VAL A 409 16.53 12.97 44.25
N ASP A 410 16.92 12.28 43.18
CA ASP A 410 17.97 12.70 42.27
C ASP A 410 17.47 12.64 40.82
N PHE A 411 17.57 13.76 40.10
CA PHE A 411 17.13 13.89 38.72
C PHE A 411 18.32 13.95 37.77
N SER A 412 18.29 13.12 36.73
CA SER A 412 19.33 13.03 35.71
C SER A 412 18.70 13.08 34.32
N PRO A 413 18.91 14.14 33.53
CA PRO A 413 18.47 14.18 32.15
C PRO A 413 19.33 13.24 31.29
N CYS A 414 18.69 12.46 30.44
CA CYS A 414 19.31 11.60 29.44
C CYS A 414 19.13 12.27 28.08
N LEU A 415 20.25 12.74 27.52
CA LEU A 415 20.29 13.55 26.31
C LEU A 415 21.12 12.87 25.22
N PRO A 416 20.86 13.17 23.93
CA PRO A 416 21.74 12.74 22.85
C PRO A 416 23.17 13.23 23.00
N GLU A 417 24.12 12.53 22.38
CA GLU A 417 25.53 12.91 22.40
C GLU A 417 25.74 14.33 21.83
N GLY A 418 26.64 15.10 22.46
CA GLY A 418 26.97 16.47 22.05
C GLY A 418 26.03 17.56 22.55
N TRP A 419 24.88 17.20 23.13
CA TRP A 419 23.95 18.19 23.70
C TRP A 419 24.49 18.76 25.00
N ARG A 420 24.22 20.05 25.24
CA ARG A 420 24.68 20.76 26.44
C ARG A 420 23.52 20.94 27.40
N VAL A 421 23.79 20.75 28.70
CA VAL A 421 22.80 20.93 29.77
C VAL A 421 23.39 21.71 30.92
N GLN A 422 22.59 22.64 31.45
CA GLN A 422 22.90 23.41 32.63
C GLN A 422 21.70 23.39 33.58
N ALA A 423 21.91 22.95 34.83
CA ALA A 423 20.87 23.05 35.85
C ALA A 423 20.60 24.52 36.18
N THR A 424 19.32 24.87 36.34
CA THR A 424 18.85 26.21 36.68
C THR A 424 18.08 26.18 38.01
N PRO A 425 18.00 27.31 38.74
CA PRO A 425 17.16 27.39 39.92
C PRO A 425 15.68 27.08 39.56
N PRO A 426 14.94 26.37 40.42
CA PRO A 426 13.53 26.11 40.16
C PRO A 426 12.71 27.39 40.06
N ASN A 427 11.85 27.48 39.05
CA ASN A 427 11.04 28.67 38.81
C ASN A 427 9.72 28.57 39.58
N GLY A 428 9.65 29.21 40.75
CA GLY A 428 8.43 29.30 41.57
C GLY A 428 8.32 28.30 42.73
N ALA A 429 7.40 28.60 43.65
CA ALA A 429 7.04 27.76 44.79
C ALA A 429 5.87 26.84 44.40
N ASP A 430 6.14 25.83 43.59
CA ASP A 430 5.12 24.87 43.14
C ASP A 430 4.79 23.85 44.25
N GLN A 431 3.57 23.30 44.23
CA GLN A 431 3.09 22.28 45.19
C GLN A 431 3.73 20.89 45.00
N ALA A 432 4.68 20.74 44.07
CA ALA A 432 5.40 19.49 43.84
C ALA A 432 6.32 19.14 45.03
N SER A 433 6.46 17.83 45.33
CA SER A 433 7.32 17.39 46.44
C SER A 433 8.80 17.60 46.15
N PHE A 434 9.22 17.44 44.88
CA PHE A 434 10.60 17.64 44.42
C PHE A 434 10.61 18.10 42.95
N GLN A 435 11.52 18.99 42.59
CA GLN A 435 11.66 19.51 41.22
C GLN A 435 13.11 19.84 40.86
N ALA A 436 13.43 19.72 39.57
CA ALA A 436 14.69 20.14 38.98
C ALA A 436 14.40 20.80 37.62
N GLU A 437 15.12 21.88 37.33
CA GLU A 437 14.98 22.65 36.09
C GLU A 437 16.32 22.67 35.35
N TYR A 438 16.26 22.58 34.03
CA TYR A 438 17.43 22.57 33.17
C TYR A 438 17.25 23.48 31.96
N GLN A 439 18.32 24.17 31.58
CA GLN A 439 18.49 24.75 30.25
C GLN A 439 19.27 23.76 29.40
N VAL A 440 18.69 23.31 28.29
CA VAL A 440 19.32 22.39 27.35
C VAL A 440 19.56 23.11 26.03
N THR A 441 20.63 22.75 25.32
CA THR A 441 20.90 23.23 23.96
C THR A 441 21.21 22.04 23.07
N ALA A 442 20.41 21.87 22.02
CA ALA A 442 20.63 20.84 21.01
C ALA A 442 21.97 21.07 20.31
N ALA A 443 22.66 19.99 19.93
CA ALA A 443 23.89 20.10 19.15
C ALA A 443 23.58 20.61 17.73
N ASP A 444 24.50 21.38 17.13
CA ASP A 444 24.36 21.83 15.73
C ASP A 444 24.37 20.65 14.74
N THR A 445 24.97 19.53 15.15
CA THR A 445 25.03 18.26 14.41
C THR A 445 23.85 17.32 14.69
N SER A 446 22.82 17.76 15.42
CA SER A 446 21.68 16.92 15.78
C SER A 446 21.05 16.29 14.54
N GLN A 447 20.79 14.99 14.60
CA GLN A 447 20.07 14.28 13.56
C GLN A 447 18.61 14.72 13.53
N LEU A 448 18.08 14.91 12.33
CA LEU A 448 16.67 15.25 12.15
C LEU A 448 15.79 14.04 12.49
N VAL A 449 14.57 14.33 12.94
CA VAL A 449 13.57 13.33 13.26
C VAL A 449 13.20 12.53 12.01
N CYS A 450 13.19 11.22 12.16
CA CYS A 450 12.60 10.29 11.21
C CYS A 450 12.38 8.96 11.96
N PRO A 451 11.24 8.29 11.76
CA PRO A 451 11.06 6.92 12.24
C PRO A 451 12.25 6.06 11.85
N TYR A 452 12.74 5.25 12.79
CA TYR A 452 14.04 4.59 12.64
C TYR A 452 14.13 3.67 11.41
N TRP A 453 13.01 3.12 10.95
CA TRP A 453 12.95 2.25 9.77
C TRP A 453 12.96 3.01 8.44
N LEU A 454 12.75 4.34 8.46
CA LEU A 454 12.75 5.23 7.30
C LEU A 454 14.00 6.12 7.22
N ARG A 455 14.96 5.94 8.14
CA ARG A 455 16.20 6.74 8.16
C ARG A 455 17.13 6.41 7.01
N GLU A 456 17.15 5.16 6.59
CA GLU A 456 17.88 4.70 5.42
C GLU A 456 16.89 4.40 4.30
N ALA A 457 17.36 4.51 3.05
CA ALA A 457 16.56 4.14 1.89
C ALA A 457 16.18 2.66 1.95
N THR A 458 14.90 2.39 1.68
CA THR A 458 14.34 1.04 1.58
C THR A 458 15.00 0.27 0.43
N ASP A 459 15.35 -0.98 0.68
CA ASP A 459 15.87 -1.90 -0.33
C ASP A 459 14.71 -2.71 -0.92
N HIS A 460 13.99 -2.10 -1.88
CA HIS A 460 12.75 -2.61 -2.50
C HIS A 460 11.70 -3.04 -1.48
N TYR A 461 11.78 -4.28 -1.00
CA TYR A 461 10.82 -4.93 -0.10
C TYR A 461 11.26 -4.93 1.38
N HIS A 462 12.34 -4.23 1.72
CA HIS A 462 12.85 -4.23 3.09
C HIS A 462 13.32 -2.88 3.60
N TYR A 463 12.88 -2.53 4.80
CA TYR A 463 13.51 -1.51 5.61
C TYR A 463 14.82 -2.00 6.22
N ARG A 464 15.72 -1.06 6.49
CA ARG A 464 16.98 -1.35 7.19
C ARG A 464 16.81 -1.09 8.67
N TRP A 465 17.00 -2.12 9.48
CA TRP A 465 16.98 -1.98 10.93
C TRP A 465 18.30 -1.41 11.45
N PRO A 466 18.25 -0.50 12.45
CA PRO A 466 19.44 -0.15 13.18
C PRO A 466 19.97 -1.38 13.93
N VAL A 467 21.26 -1.36 14.25
CA VAL A 467 21.95 -2.42 15.01
C VAL A 467 21.39 -2.56 16.44
N ASP A 468 20.70 -1.54 16.92
CA ASP A 468 20.14 -1.49 18.27
C ASP A 468 19.13 -2.61 18.60
N PRO A 469 19.11 -3.12 19.85
CA PRO A 469 18.21 -4.19 20.27
C PRO A 469 16.74 -3.79 20.26
N TRP A 470 16.41 -2.50 20.31
CA TRP A 470 15.03 -2.00 20.33
C TRP A 470 14.38 -1.92 18.93
N ALA A 471 15.10 -2.25 17.85
CA ALA A 471 14.50 -2.31 16.52
C ALA A 471 13.27 -3.26 16.49
N GLY A 472 12.26 -2.93 15.69
CA GLY A 472 10.97 -3.61 15.69
C GLY A 472 9.94 -3.05 16.68
N GLN A 473 10.34 -2.25 17.67
CA GLN A 473 9.40 -1.51 18.52
C GLN A 473 8.52 -0.55 17.67
N PRO A 474 7.33 -0.14 18.14
CA PRO A 474 6.45 0.77 17.40
C PRO A 474 7.18 2.05 16.94
N PHE A 475 7.94 2.66 17.85
CA PHE A 475 8.83 3.79 17.58
C PHE A 475 10.16 3.59 18.31
N GLY A 476 11.15 4.43 17.99
CA GLY A 476 12.44 4.42 18.68
C GLY A 476 12.33 4.96 20.12
N PRO A 477 13.42 4.88 20.91
CA PRO A 477 13.47 5.48 22.24
C PRO A 477 13.21 7.00 22.17
N PRO A 478 12.68 7.60 23.25
CA PRO A 478 12.44 9.04 23.30
C PRO A 478 13.75 9.80 23.12
N LEU A 479 13.69 10.94 22.42
CA LEU A 479 14.84 11.78 22.13
C LEU A 479 15.49 12.34 23.41
N VAL A 480 14.65 12.78 24.35
CA VAL A 480 15.05 13.29 25.66
C VAL A 480 14.17 12.61 26.71
N GLU A 481 14.80 12.13 27.77
CA GLU A 481 14.10 11.62 28.96
C GLU A 481 14.78 12.12 30.24
N VAL A 482 14.06 12.06 31.35
CA VAL A 482 14.65 12.24 32.69
C VAL A 482 14.53 10.95 33.46
N THR A 483 15.65 10.52 34.04
CA THR A 483 15.67 9.50 35.08
C THR A 483 15.58 10.18 36.45
N CYS A 484 14.65 9.71 37.29
CA CYS A 484 14.48 10.14 38.67
C CYS A 484 14.74 8.96 39.60
N ARG A 485 15.76 9.07 40.45
CA ARG A 485 16.07 8.07 41.48
C ARG A 485 15.46 8.51 42.81
N VAL A 486 14.54 7.69 43.32
CA VAL A 486 13.84 7.94 44.60
C VAL A 486 14.34 6.97 45.66
N THR A 487 14.75 7.51 46.81
CA THR A 487 15.21 6.71 47.97
C THR A 487 14.14 6.66 49.05
N LEU A 488 13.79 5.45 49.47
CA LEU A 488 12.72 5.13 50.44
C LEU A 488 13.26 4.14 51.48
N GLY A 489 13.86 4.63 52.55
CA GLY A 489 14.63 3.86 53.53
C GLY A 489 15.77 3.10 52.84
N ARG A 490 15.71 1.77 52.89
CA ARG A 490 16.69 0.89 52.21
C ARG A 490 16.41 0.67 50.73
N TYR A 491 15.24 1.07 50.22
CA TYR A 491 14.83 0.81 48.85
C TYR A 491 15.15 1.98 47.93
N ARG A 492 15.36 1.67 46.64
CA ARG A 492 15.65 2.65 45.59
C ARG A 492 14.82 2.34 44.36
N LEU A 493 14.05 3.32 43.90
CA LEU A 493 13.25 3.25 42.67
C LEU A 493 13.91 4.10 41.58
N HIS A 494 13.90 3.61 40.34
CA HIS A 494 14.29 4.34 39.15
C HIS A 494 13.06 4.60 38.28
N LEU A 495 12.62 5.86 38.23
CA LEU A 495 11.52 6.29 37.37
C LEU A 495 12.11 6.95 36.12
N ARG A 496 11.49 6.72 34.96
CA ARG A 496 11.87 7.38 33.71
C ARG A 496 10.64 8.03 33.09
N ARG A 497 10.82 9.19 32.49
CA ARG A 497 9.75 9.90 31.77
C ARG A 497 10.33 10.62 30.55
N PRO A 498 9.77 10.41 29.35
CA PRO A 498 10.15 11.20 28.18
C PRO A 498 9.77 12.67 28.40
N ALA A 499 10.54 13.58 27.84
CA ALA A 499 10.19 14.99 27.79
C ALA A 499 9.04 15.20 26.79
N LEU A 500 7.98 15.89 27.24
CA LEU A 500 6.79 16.15 26.46
C LEU A 500 6.42 17.64 26.55
N LEU A 501 6.00 18.23 25.43
CA LEU A 501 5.28 19.49 25.47
C LEU A 501 3.84 19.19 25.88
N ARG A 502 3.32 19.87 26.92
CA ARG A 502 1.91 19.79 27.29
C ARG A 502 1.24 21.14 27.06
N GLU A 503 0.19 21.15 26.26
CA GLU A 503 -0.54 22.37 25.93
C GLU A 503 -2.05 22.14 25.79
N GLY A 504 -2.83 23.22 25.90
CA GLY A 504 -4.27 23.23 25.65
C GLY A 504 -4.58 23.35 24.16
N PHE A 505 -5.63 22.67 23.70
CA PHE A 505 -6.10 22.74 22.31
C PHE A 505 -7.62 22.57 22.24
N ALA A 506 -8.22 22.71 21.05
CA ALA A 506 -9.67 22.64 20.85
C ALA A 506 -10.33 21.33 21.36
N GLY A 507 -9.56 20.26 21.53
CA GLY A 507 -10.02 18.98 22.10
C GLY A 507 -9.68 18.73 23.58
N GLY A 508 -9.17 19.73 24.31
CA GLY A 508 -8.77 19.61 25.72
C GLY A 508 -7.30 19.98 25.92
N PHE A 509 -6.46 19.01 26.25
CA PHE A 509 -5.00 19.16 26.27
C PHE A 509 -4.34 18.00 25.53
N ARG A 510 -3.12 18.21 25.03
CA ARG A 510 -2.32 17.19 24.36
C ARG A 510 -0.91 17.12 24.95
N GLU A 511 -0.24 16.00 24.74
CA GLU A 511 1.17 15.81 25.06
C GLU A 511 1.91 15.39 23.79
N LEU A 512 2.86 16.20 23.34
CA LEU A 512 3.63 15.95 22.11
C LEU A 512 5.08 15.57 22.46
N PRO A 513 5.61 14.50 21.85
CA PRO A 513 7.01 14.12 22.02
C PRO A 513 7.95 15.11 21.33
N MET A 514 9.14 15.30 21.90
CA MET A 514 10.16 16.13 21.28
C MET A 514 10.65 15.57 19.93
N ALA A 515 10.86 16.45 18.97
CA ALA A 515 11.40 16.16 17.65
C ALA A 515 12.42 17.22 17.24
N VAL A 516 13.54 16.80 16.65
CA VAL A 516 14.50 17.71 16.01
C VAL A 516 14.10 17.89 14.56
N ILE A 517 13.65 19.08 14.18
CA ILE A 517 13.19 19.39 12.82
C ILE A 517 14.14 20.42 12.17
N PRO A 518 14.21 20.50 10.83
CA PRO A 518 15.06 21.50 10.18
C PRO A 518 14.49 22.91 10.41
N PRO A 519 15.31 23.97 10.52
CA PRO A 519 14.82 25.34 10.67
C PRO A 519 14.00 25.81 9.45
N LEU A 520 14.40 25.35 8.25
CA LEU A 520 13.69 25.56 7.00
C LEU A 520 13.41 24.19 6.34
N SER A 521 12.17 23.96 5.92
CA SER A 521 11.79 22.77 5.15
C SER A 521 11.42 23.14 3.72
N LEU A 522 11.79 22.27 2.78
CA LEU A 522 11.67 22.52 1.34
C LEU A 522 10.56 21.64 0.78
N HIS A 523 9.54 22.24 0.14
CA HIS A 523 8.37 21.52 -0.37
C HIS A 523 8.22 21.74 -1.88
N PRO A 524 8.87 20.91 -2.73
CA PRO A 524 8.73 20.98 -4.18
C PRO A 524 7.27 20.85 -4.64
N GLU A 525 6.86 21.61 -5.66
CA GLU A 525 5.52 21.52 -6.28
C GLU A 525 5.29 20.13 -6.90
N SER A 526 6.35 19.51 -7.40
CA SER A 526 6.34 18.18 -8.01
C SER A 526 7.61 17.42 -7.63
N ARG A 527 7.47 16.13 -7.37
CA ARG A 527 8.62 15.21 -7.13
C ARG A 527 9.23 14.69 -8.42
N ARG A 528 8.47 14.72 -9.51
CA ARG A 528 8.90 14.25 -10.82
C ARG A 528 8.31 15.12 -11.93
N LEU A 529 9.11 15.42 -12.93
CA LEU A 529 8.71 16.12 -14.15
C LEU A 529 9.07 15.23 -15.34
N MET A 530 8.19 15.16 -16.32
CA MET A 530 8.38 14.35 -17.53
C MET A 530 8.77 15.26 -18.68
N LEU A 531 9.75 14.86 -19.47
CA LEU A 531 10.17 15.58 -20.66
C LEU A 531 10.35 14.60 -21.83
N GLN A 532 9.98 15.06 -23.02
CA GLN A 532 10.30 14.38 -24.26
C GLN A 532 11.76 14.67 -24.64
N ALA A 533 12.53 13.66 -25.03
CA ALA A 533 13.85 13.86 -25.63
C ALA A 533 13.73 14.70 -26.91
N GLY A 534 14.69 15.60 -27.16
CA GLY A 534 14.63 16.48 -28.32
C GLY A 534 15.93 17.22 -28.62
N GLU A 535 16.02 17.74 -29.84
CA GLU A 535 17.21 18.39 -30.42
C GLU A 535 17.32 19.89 -30.12
N ALA A 536 16.31 20.46 -29.44
CA ALA A 536 16.28 21.86 -29.05
C ALA A 536 16.49 22.00 -27.53
N PRO A 537 17.12 23.09 -27.05
CA PRO A 537 17.12 23.43 -25.64
C PRO A 537 15.69 23.49 -25.08
N GLN A 538 15.49 22.94 -23.89
CA GLN A 538 14.20 22.93 -23.22
C GLN A 538 14.27 23.75 -21.94
N HIS A 539 13.14 24.36 -21.56
CA HIS A 539 13.05 25.19 -20.37
C HIS A 539 12.01 24.61 -19.41
N LEU A 540 12.40 24.48 -18.15
CA LEU A 540 11.54 24.06 -17.06
C LEU A 540 11.50 25.12 -15.98
N THR A 541 10.32 25.38 -15.45
CA THR A 541 10.18 26.14 -14.22
C THR A 541 10.10 25.15 -13.05
N LEU A 542 11.07 25.22 -12.15
CA LEU A 542 11.00 24.58 -10.84
C LEU A 542 10.34 25.53 -9.83
N LYS A 543 9.39 25.00 -9.07
CA LYS A 543 8.76 25.72 -7.96
C LYS A 543 8.80 24.90 -6.69
N LEU A 544 8.99 25.58 -5.57
CA LEU A 544 8.88 25.02 -4.24
C LEU A 544 8.38 26.06 -3.25
N VAL A 545 7.79 25.59 -2.17
CA VAL A 545 7.48 26.39 -1.00
C VAL A 545 8.52 26.08 0.08
N VAL A 546 9.22 27.10 0.54
CA VAL A 546 10.09 27.02 1.72
C VAL A 546 9.24 27.42 2.93
N ARG A 547 9.27 26.62 3.99
CA ARG A 547 8.52 26.90 5.23
C ARG A 547 9.47 27.05 6.41
N SER A 548 9.19 28.04 7.25
CA SER A 548 9.85 28.22 8.54
C SER A 548 9.27 27.26 9.56
N ASN A 549 10.15 26.58 10.30
CA ASN A 549 9.77 25.72 11.42
C ASN A 549 10.30 26.23 12.77
N THR A 550 10.71 27.50 12.86
CA THR A 550 11.20 28.09 14.12
C THR A 550 10.08 28.86 14.83
N GLU A 551 9.80 28.53 16.08
CA GLU A 551 8.66 29.08 16.82
C GLU A 551 8.72 30.60 17.07
N ASN A 552 9.91 31.18 17.32
CA ASN A 552 10.00 32.54 17.87
C ASN A 552 10.86 33.54 17.07
N THR A 553 11.92 33.09 16.42
CA THR A 553 12.95 33.99 15.85
C THR A 553 12.89 34.16 14.34
N GLY A 554 12.11 33.31 13.65
CA GLY A 554 12.23 33.14 12.21
C GLY A 554 13.52 32.43 11.80
N ALA A 555 13.75 32.32 10.50
CA ALA A 555 14.89 31.61 9.94
C ALA A 555 15.40 32.30 8.67
N THR A 556 16.72 32.31 8.49
CA THR A 556 17.37 32.81 7.28
C THR A 556 18.17 31.70 6.61
N GLY A 557 18.36 31.80 5.30
CA GLY A 557 19.19 30.85 4.59
C GLY A 557 19.41 31.21 3.13
N VAL A 558 20.33 30.49 2.49
CA VAL A 558 20.62 30.63 1.05
C VAL A 558 20.20 29.33 0.36
N LEU A 559 19.16 29.42 -0.48
CA LEU A 559 18.61 28.32 -1.24
C LEU A 559 19.29 28.21 -2.61
N ARG A 560 19.69 27.01 -2.99
CA ARG A 560 20.25 26.67 -4.31
C ARG A 560 19.68 25.35 -4.81
N VAL A 561 19.89 25.08 -6.11
CA VAL A 561 19.55 23.81 -6.74
C VAL A 561 20.84 23.15 -7.24
N GLU A 562 21.15 21.96 -6.74
CA GLU A 562 22.15 21.09 -7.37
C GLU A 562 21.53 20.42 -8.59
N HIS A 563 22.24 20.48 -9.72
CA HIS A 563 21.73 20.03 -11.01
C HIS A 563 22.83 19.34 -11.83
N PRO A 564 22.47 18.55 -12.87
CA PRO A 564 23.43 17.91 -13.76
C PRO A 564 24.38 18.89 -14.45
N ALA A 565 25.56 18.40 -14.84
CA ALA A 565 26.53 19.17 -15.59
C ALA A 565 25.96 19.65 -16.94
N GLY A 566 26.23 20.91 -17.30
CA GLY A 566 25.75 21.52 -18.55
C GLY A 566 24.34 22.12 -18.48
N TRP A 567 23.55 21.80 -17.45
CA TRP A 567 22.27 22.45 -17.19
C TRP A 567 22.52 23.83 -16.55
N GLN A 568 21.62 24.78 -16.79
CA GLN A 568 21.71 26.13 -16.22
C GLN A 568 20.49 26.42 -15.36
N VAL A 569 20.68 27.05 -14.21
CA VAL A 569 19.61 27.38 -13.27
C VAL A 569 19.66 28.88 -12.93
N GLU A 570 18.55 29.58 -13.13
CA GLU A 570 18.42 31.01 -12.84
C GLU A 570 17.23 31.31 -11.90
N PRO A 571 17.42 32.07 -10.81
CA PRO A 571 18.71 32.56 -10.31
C PRO A 571 19.59 31.40 -9.78
N PRO A 572 20.93 31.56 -9.70
CA PRO A 572 21.80 30.50 -9.18
C PRO A 572 21.60 30.22 -7.68
N GLN A 573 21.14 31.22 -6.93
CA GLN A 573 20.77 31.11 -5.52
C GLN A 573 19.71 32.14 -5.17
N LEU A 574 19.00 31.91 -4.06
CA LEU A 574 17.98 32.80 -3.51
C LEU A 574 18.20 32.98 -2.01
N ASP A 575 18.26 34.23 -1.55
CA ASP A 575 18.28 34.56 -0.13
C ASP A 575 16.86 34.43 0.45
N LEU A 576 16.77 33.75 1.60
CA LEU A 576 15.55 33.50 2.33
C LEU A 576 15.59 34.23 3.67
N ALA A 577 14.49 34.90 4.00
CA ALA A 577 14.28 35.51 5.30
C ALA A 577 12.81 35.33 5.66
N LEU A 578 12.52 34.29 6.44
CA LEU A 578 11.18 33.95 6.88
C LEU A 578 11.02 34.33 8.35
N GLY A 579 9.82 34.77 8.71
CA GLY A 579 9.37 34.92 10.07
C GLY A 579 9.19 33.57 10.79
N PRO A 580 8.55 33.59 11.97
CA PRO A 580 8.31 32.39 12.77
C PRO A 580 7.46 31.32 12.06
N VAL A 581 7.24 30.21 12.77
CA VAL A 581 6.48 29.04 12.32
C VAL A 581 5.18 29.46 11.61
N GLY A 582 4.92 28.82 10.46
CA GLY A 582 3.79 29.13 9.61
C GLY A 582 4.07 30.18 8.52
N ASP A 583 5.19 30.93 8.60
CA ASP A 583 5.63 31.74 7.47
C ASP A 583 6.21 30.86 6.35
N ALA A 584 5.99 31.30 5.11
CA ALA A 584 6.37 30.56 3.92
C ALA A 584 6.75 31.49 2.77
N GLN A 585 7.76 31.09 2.00
CA GLN A 585 8.21 31.80 0.81
C GLN A 585 8.18 30.85 -0.39
N THR A 586 7.49 31.24 -1.46
CA THR A 586 7.56 30.53 -2.74
C THR A 586 8.85 30.91 -3.45
N ALA A 587 9.63 29.90 -3.83
CA ALA A 587 10.83 30.05 -4.64
C ALA A 587 10.60 29.48 -6.04
N LYS A 588 11.23 30.10 -7.03
CA LYS A 588 11.12 29.75 -8.45
C LYS A 588 12.51 29.75 -9.07
N PHE A 589 12.83 28.71 -9.83
CA PHE A 589 14.05 28.58 -10.60
C PHE A 589 13.71 28.24 -12.05
N GLU A 590 14.28 28.95 -13.01
CA GLU A 590 14.22 28.61 -14.42
C GLU A 590 15.42 27.72 -14.75
N VAL A 591 15.14 26.53 -15.29
CA VAL A 591 16.15 25.54 -15.67
C VAL A 591 16.21 25.48 -17.18
N THR A 592 17.38 25.73 -17.74
CA THR A 592 17.67 25.52 -19.16
C THR A 592 18.41 24.20 -19.32
N ILE A 593 17.76 23.27 -20.01
CA ILE A 593 18.25 21.94 -20.31
C ILE A 593 18.88 21.98 -21.71
N PRO A 594 20.13 21.51 -21.88
CA PRO A 594 20.78 21.51 -23.19
C PRO A 594 20.03 20.62 -24.19
N PRO A 595 20.23 20.81 -25.51
CA PRO A 595 19.72 19.89 -26.51
C PRO A 595 20.37 18.51 -26.36
N ASP A 596 19.74 17.49 -26.94
CA ASP A 596 20.29 16.13 -27.06
C ASP A 596 20.60 15.44 -25.72
N VAL A 597 19.87 15.80 -24.66
CA VAL A 597 19.97 15.10 -23.37
C VAL A 597 19.49 13.65 -23.54
N PRO A 598 20.33 12.64 -23.21
CA PRO A 598 19.93 11.24 -23.34
C PRO A 598 18.70 10.91 -22.47
N PRO A 599 17.85 9.96 -22.89
CA PRO A 599 16.79 9.43 -22.04
C PRO A 599 17.36 8.91 -20.71
N GLY A 600 16.67 9.21 -19.60
CA GLY A 600 17.14 8.85 -18.27
C GLY A 600 16.53 9.68 -17.15
N GLN A 601 16.98 9.40 -15.93
CA GLN A 601 16.60 10.09 -14.71
C GLN A 601 17.66 11.10 -14.30
N TYR A 602 17.25 12.35 -14.12
CA TYR A 602 18.11 13.46 -13.72
C TYR A 602 17.57 14.09 -12.44
N PRO A 603 18.08 13.73 -11.25
CA PRO A 603 17.66 14.34 -9.99
C PRO A 603 18.24 15.75 -9.85
N LEU A 604 17.40 16.69 -9.43
CA LEU A 604 17.79 18.03 -9.01
C LEU A 604 17.45 18.18 -7.53
N ARG A 605 18.44 18.52 -6.71
CA ARG A 605 18.30 18.61 -5.25
C ARG A 605 18.22 20.06 -4.81
N TYR A 606 17.20 20.39 -4.04
CA TYR A 606 17.09 21.68 -3.38
C TYR A 606 17.89 21.65 -2.08
N ILE A 607 18.75 22.64 -1.88
CA ILE A 607 19.58 22.74 -0.68
C ILE A 607 19.47 24.15 -0.12
N VAL A 608 19.12 24.27 1.15
CA VAL A 608 19.17 25.53 1.89
C VAL A 608 20.29 25.48 2.92
N ASN A 609 21.24 26.41 2.82
CA ASN A 609 22.22 26.62 3.88
C ASN A 609 21.61 27.55 4.93
N SER A 610 21.45 27.09 6.17
CA SER A 610 20.93 27.87 7.29
C SER A 610 21.85 27.65 8.49
N ASP A 611 22.34 28.75 9.07
CA ASP A 611 23.30 28.75 10.19
C ASP A 611 24.54 27.86 9.96
N GLY A 612 25.06 27.84 8.73
CA GLY A 612 26.26 27.11 8.36
C GLY A 612 26.06 25.61 8.12
N ARG A 613 24.82 25.10 8.20
CA ARG A 613 24.45 23.72 7.87
C ARG A 613 23.57 23.67 6.63
N ASP A 614 23.86 22.73 5.73
CA ASP A 614 23.00 22.43 4.59
C ASP A 614 21.83 21.54 5.04
N TYR A 615 20.63 21.92 4.62
CA TYR A 615 19.41 21.14 4.74
C TYR A 615 18.81 20.93 3.36
N ASP A 616 18.42 19.70 3.08
CA ASP A 616 17.94 19.26 1.78
C ASP A 616 16.72 18.36 1.95
N VAL A 617 15.84 18.72 2.88
CA VAL A 617 14.74 17.84 3.32
C VAL A 617 13.36 18.47 3.16
N VAL A 618 12.43 17.64 2.70
CA VAL A 618 10.99 17.80 2.91
C VAL A 618 10.67 17.30 4.32
N LEU A 619 9.90 18.08 5.07
CA LEU A 619 9.35 17.66 6.36
C LEU A 619 7.87 17.31 6.18
N GLU A 620 7.55 16.01 6.11
CA GLU A 620 6.20 15.51 5.89
C GLU A 620 5.57 15.08 7.23
N PRO A 621 4.64 15.86 7.81
CA PRO A 621 4.00 15.49 9.06
C PRO A 621 2.89 14.45 8.84
N VAL A 622 2.76 13.54 9.80
CA VAL A 622 1.64 12.60 9.92
C VAL A 622 0.92 12.93 11.21
N TYR A 623 -0.37 13.23 11.11
CA TYR A 623 -1.22 13.64 12.23
C TYR A 623 -2.31 12.63 12.52
N LEU A 624 -2.44 12.27 13.80
CA LEU A 624 -3.62 11.58 14.34
C LEU A 624 -4.49 12.59 15.07
N GLY A 625 -5.76 12.71 14.66
CA GLY A 625 -6.72 13.63 15.25
C GLY A 625 -7.51 13.04 16.42
N ALA A 626 -8.11 13.91 17.23
CA ALA A 626 -9.10 13.49 18.21
C ALA A 626 -10.32 12.84 17.52
N PRO A 627 -10.96 11.81 18.11
CA PRO A 627 -12.16 11.21 17.54
C PRO A 627 -13.29 12.23 17.36
N GLY A 628 -13.92 12.24 16.19
CA GLY A 628 -15.08 13.09 15.88
C GLY A 628 -14.75 14.47 15.32
N LEU A 629 -13.50 14.74 14.91
CA LEU A 629 -13.18 15.93 14.13
C LEU A 629 -13.93 15.89 12.77
N PRO A 630 -14.56 17.00 12.35
CA PRO A 630 -15.29 17.06 11.08
C PRO A 630 -14.38 17.24 9.85
N TYR A 631 -13.08 17.44 10.06
CA TYR A 631 -12.06 17.66 9.03
C TYR A 631 -10.78 16.89 9.36
N LEU A 632 -9.86 16.83 8.40
CA LEU A 632 -8.56 16.17 8.58
C LEU A 632 -7.72 16.90 9.64
N PRO A 633 -7.09 16.16 10.57
CA PRO A 633 -6.25 16.78 11.60
C PRO A 633 -5.03 17.47 10.99
N ASP A 634 -4.64 18.56 11.64
CA ASP A 634 -3.45 19.36 11.34
C ASP A 634 -2.61 19.57 12.61
N GLY A 635 -1.53 20.36 12.50
CA GLY A 635 -0.63 20.64 13.61
C GLY A 635 -1.31 21.30 14.81
N ALA A 636 -2.44 21.98 14.65
CA ALA A 636 -3.18 22.61 15.75
C ALA A 636 -4.24 21.68 16.40
N THR A 637 -4.63 20.62 15.71
CA THR A 637 -5.76 19.75 16.10
C THR A 637 -5.38 18.29 16.31
N CYS A 638 -4.13 17.90 16.02
CA CYS A 638 -3.61 16.57 16.27
C CYS A 638 -3.45 16.27 17.77
N ILE A 639 -3.59 15.00 18.13
CA ILE A 639 -3.30 14.43 19.45
C ILE A 639 -2.02 13.58 19.45
N LYS A 640 -1.58 13.14 18.27
CA LYS A 640 -0.26 12.54 18.03
C LYS A 640 0.27 13.06 16.70
N GLU A 641 1.58 13.15 16.62
CA GLU A 641 2.28 13.51 15.40
C GLU A 641 3.59 12.74 15.28
N ALA A 642 4.03 12.59 14.03
CA ALA A 642 5.34 12.11 13.67
C ALA A 642 5.74 12.78 12.35
N PHE A 643 7.03 12.77 12.04
CA PHE A 643 7.56 13.46 10.87
C PHE A 643 8.38 12.49 10.05
N ILE A 644 8.13 12.45 8.74
CA ILE A 644 8.97 11.78 7.77
C ILE A 644 9.87 12.86 7.14
N THR A 645 11.18 12.67 7.21
CA THR A 645 12.13 13.51 6.48
C THR A 645 12.52 12.80 5.18
N LYS A 646 12.33 13.47 4.05
CA LYS A 646 12.66 12.94 2.71
C LYS A 646 13.60 13.90 1.99
N PRO A 647 14.47 13.43 1.10
CA PRO A 647 15.23 14.32 0.21
C PRO A 647 14.30 15.31 -0.51
N ALA A 648 14.65 16.59 -0.47
CA ALA A 648 14.00 17.65 -1.23
C ALA A 648 14.57 17.65 -2.64
N GLU A 649 14.00 16.81 -3.49
CA GLU A 649 14.43 16.65 -4.87
C GLU A 649 13.25 16.64 -5.84
N VAL A 650 13.57 17.00 -7.08
CA VAL A 650 12.71 16.79 -8.25
C VAL A 650 13.49 15.97 -9.26
N THR A 651 12.94 14.84 -9.68
CA THR A 651 13.54 14.04 -10.76
C THR A 651 12.96 14.48 -12.10
N VAL A 652 13.82 14.93 -13.02
CA VAL A 652 13.44 15.13 -14.42
C VAL A 652 13.65 13.81 -15.15
N GLN A 653 12.55 13.23 -15.61
CA GLN A 653 12.53 12.02 -16.43
C GLN A 653 12.50 12.41 -17.90
N VAL A 654 13.63 12.20 -18.59
CA VAL A 654 13.70 12.40 -20.05
C VAL A 654 13.34 11.07 -20.72
N ILE A 655 12.34 11.11 -21.60
CA ILE A 655 11.74 9.94 -22.25
C ILE A 655 11.90 10.09 -23.75
N ASP A 656 12.47 9.07 -24.40
CA ASP A 656 12.40 8.94 -25.85
C ASP A 656 10.99 8.47 -26.23
N ILE A 657 10.17 9.40 -26.71
CA ILE A 657 8.78 9.15 -27.04
C ILE A 657 8.35 10.05 -28.19
N THR A 658 7.49 9.50 -29.04
CA THR A 658 6.79 10.22 -30.09
C THR A 658 5.29 10.11 -29.86
N PHE A 659 4.55 11.20 -30.06
CA PHE A 659 3.09 11.21 -30.14
C PHE A 659 2.68 11.57 -31.57
N MET A 660 1.54 11.04 -32.04
CA MET A 660 0.98 11.48 -33.32
C MET A 660 0.49 12.93 -33.17
N PRO A 661 0.83 13.83 -34.12
CA PRO A 661 0.43 15.23 -34.05
C PRO A 661 -1.07 15.40 -34.31
N ASP A 662 -1.59 16.55 -33.88
CA ASP A 662 -2.93 17.08 -34.23
C ASP A 662 -4.15 16.24 -33.81
N LEU A 663 -3.98 15.25 -32.94
CA LEU A 663 -5.09 14.48 -32.36
C LEU A 663 -5.67 15.17 -31.12
N LYS A 664 -6.99 15.11 -30.98
CA LYS A 664 -7.76 15.65 -29.86
C LYS A 664 -8.35 14.52 -29.02
N TYR A 665 -8.14 14.59 -27.71
CA TYR A 665 -8.48 13.53 -26.78
C TYR A 665 -9.46 14.02 -25.71
N ALA A 666 -10.31 13.13 -25.21
CA ALA A 666 -11.05 13.33 -23.96
C ALA A 666 -10.58 12.34 -22.90
N TYR A 667 -10.53 12.77 -21.64
CA TYR A 667 -10.18 11.92 -20.51
C TYR A 667 -11.25 11.98 -19.41
N VAL A 668 -11.80 10.83 -19.05
CA VAL A 668 -12.77 10.68 -17.95
C VAL A 668 -12.04 10.03 -16.77
N GLU A 669 -11.65 10.84 -15.79
CA GLU A 669 -10.85 10.36 -14.64
C GLU A 669 -11.62 9.40 -13.73
N GLY A 670 -10.90 8.40 -13.22
CA GLY A 670 -11.33 7.54 -12.12
C GLY A 670 -10.90 8.06 -10.75
N ALA A 671 -11.07 7.25 -9.70
CA ALA A 671 -10.70 7.64 -8.33
C ALA A 671 -9.18 7.62 -8.14
N GLY A 672 -8.61 8.74 -7.65
CA GLY A 672 -7.18 8.83 -7.31
C GLY A 672 -6.23 8.85 -8.52
N ASP A 673 -6.75 9.12 -9.71
CA ASP A 673 -5.99 9.11 -10.97
C ASP A 673 -5.03 10.31 -11.08
N LYS A 674 -3.77 10.04 -11.47
CA LYS A 674 -2.71 11.04 -11.67
C LYS A 674 -2.11 11.02 -13.08
N MET A 675 -2.73 10.31 -14.03
CA MET A 675 -2.20 10.17 -15.39
C MET A 675 -2.14 11.51 -16.14
N MET A 676 -3.18 12.33 -16.02
CA MET A 676 -3.22 13.65 -16.65
C MET A 676 -2.08 14.57 -16.19
N THR A 677 -1.73 14.51 -14.90
CA THR A 677 -0.57 15.23 -14.35
C THR A 677 0.74 14.73 -14.96
N ALA A 678 0.89 13.42 -15.15
CA ALA A 678 2.09 12.85 -15.77
C ALA A 678 2.23 13.23 -17.26
N LEU A 679 1.12 13.50 -17.95
CA LEU A 679 1.09 13.82 -19.38
C LEU A 679 1.19 15.32 -19.70
N SER A 680 1.10 16.20 -18.70
CA SER A 680 0.92 17.65 -18.91
C SER A 680 2.04 18.34 -19.68
N HIS A 681 3.25 17.77 -19.68
CA HIS A 681 4.45 18.35 -20.30
C HIS A 681 4.67 17.93 -21.76
N PHE A 682 3.83 17.04 -22.30
CA PHE A 682 3.94 16.56 -23.69
C PHE A 682 3.11 17.37 -24.71
N GLY A 683 2.44 18.44 -24.27
CA GLY A 683 1.69 19.32 -25.18
C GLY A 683 0.47 18.68 -25.86
N LEU A 684 -0.08 17.61 -25.26
CA LEU A 684 -1.21 16.85 -25.82
C LEU A 684 -2.53 17.62 -25.66
N ASN A 685 -3.38 17.56 -26.69
CA ASN A 685 -4.70 18.22 -26.71
C ASN A 685 -5.77 17.37 -25.99
N PHE A 686 -5.66 17.29 -24.66
CA PHE A 686 -6.64 16.61 -23.81
C PHE A 686 -7.70 17.57 -23.25
N HIS A 687 -8.96 17.14 -23.33
CA HIS A 687 -10.08 17.71 -22.58
C HIS A 687 -10.42 16.81 -21.40
N ARG A 688 -10.34 17.34 -20.18
CA ARG A 688 -10.78 16.60 -18.98
C ARG A 688 -12.30 16.72 -18.84
N VAL A 689 -13.00 15.60 -18.84
CA VAL A 689 -14.46 15.56 -18.79
C VAL A 689 -14.96 15.53 -17.33
N SER A 690 -15.70 16.55 -16.94
CA SER A 690 -16.37 16.65 -15.63
C SER A 690 -17.69 15.87 -15.59
N ASP A 691 -18.21 15.60 -14.38
CA ASP A 691 -19.49 14.90 -14.22
C ASP A 691 -20.68 15.70 -14.76
N ASP A 692 -20.58 17.03 -14.79
CA ASP A 692 -21.61 17.92 -15.33
C ASP A 692 -21.63 17.83 -16.87
N GLU A 693 -20.47 17.79 -17.51
CA GLU A 693 -20.36 17.68 -18.97
C GLU A 693 -20.81 16.32 -19.52
N LEU A 694 -20.74 15.25 -18.71
CA LEU A 694 -21.07 13.90 -19.14
C LEU A 694 -22.47 13.77 -19.71
N ASP A 695 -23.42 14.65 -19.38
CA ASP A 695 -24.80 14.60 -19.89
C ASP A 695 -24.97 15.22 -21.29
N PHE A 696 -24.07 16.11 -21.72
CA PHE A 696 -24.29 16.90 -22.95
C PHE A 696 -23.04 17.11 -23.82
N ILE A 697 -21.86 16.65 -23.39
CA ILE A 697 -20.63 16.79 -24.18
C ILE A 697 -20.77 16.08 -25.54
N ASP A 698 -20.43 16.78 -26.61
CA ASP A 698 -20.34 16.17 -27.94
C ASP A 698 -19.05 15.36 -28.02
N LEU A 699 -19.16 14.03 -28.04
CA LEU A 699 -18.00 13.14 -28.09
C LEU A 699 -17.38 13.08 -29.49
N SER A 700 -18.12 13.45 -30.55
CA SER A 700 -17.65 13.34 -31.94
C SER A 700 -16.50 14.29 -32.28
N GLN A 701 -16.28 15.31 -31.45
CA GLN A 701 -15.15 16.24 -31.58
C GLN A 701 -13.79 15.64 -31.18
N PHE A 702 -13.76 14.43 -30.61
CA PHE A 702 -12.54 13.78 -30.11
C PHE A 702 -12.16 12.58 -30.98
N ASP A 703 -10.88 12.45 -31.30
CA ASP A 703 -10.32 11.30 -32.02
C ASP A 703 -10.27 10.05 -31.13
N ALA A 704 -9.92 10.24 -29.85
CA ALA A 704 -10.01 9.19 -28.85
C ALA A 704 -10.53 9.69 -27.49
N VAL A 705 -11.26 8.82 -26.80
CA VAL A 705 -11.76 9.03 -25.44
C VAL A 705 -11.14 7.97 -24.53
N VAL A 706 -10.52 8.39 -23.44
CA VAL A 706 -9.91 7.50 -22.45
C VAL A 706 -10.76 7.49 -21.17
N ILE A 707 -11.16 6.30 -20.74
CA ILE A 707 -11.81 6.07 -19.45
C ILE A 707 -10.76 5.59 -18.46
N GLY A 708 -10.58 6.35 -17.39
CA GLY A 708 -9.62 6.06 -16.33
C GLY A 708 -9.98 4.80 -15.51
N PRO A 709 -9.03 4.31 -14.71
CA PRO A 709 -9.21 3.09 -13.91
C PRO A 709 -10.38 3.23 -12.94
N ASN A 710 -11.26 2.23 -12.89
CA ASN A 710 -12.46 2.21 -12.03
C ASN A 710 -13.42 3.40 -12.20
N ALA A 711 -13.30 4.23 -13.25
CA ALA A 711 -14.20 5.36 -13.46
C ALA A 711 -15.68 4.91 -13.54
N TYR A 712 -15.95 3.77 -14.19
CA TYR A 712 -17.31 3.18 -14.24
C TYR A 712 -17.79 2.66 -12.89
N LEU A 713 -16.94 2.49 -11.89
CA LEU A 713 -17.33 2.06 -10.53
C LEU A 713 -17.57 3.22 -9.59
N VAL A 714 -16.84 4.32 -9.74
CA VAL A 714 -16.91 5.45 -8.80
C VAL A 714 -17.76 6.61 -9.29
N ARG A 715 -18.12 6.66 -10.59
CA ARG A 715 -18.88 7.79 -11.18
C ARG A 715 -20.26 7.36 -11.68
N ASP A 716 -21.30 7.74 -10.94
CA ASP A 716 -22.69 7.45 -11.29
C ASP A 716 -23.11 8.06 -12.63
N ASN A 717 -22.71 9.30 -12.92
CA ASN A 717 -23.10 9.98 -14.16
C ASN A 717 -22.47 9.33 -15.40
N LEU A 718 -21.24 8.80 -15.28
CA LEU A 718 -20.61 8.03 -16.35
C LEU A 718 -21.39 6.75 -16.65
N ARG A 719 -21.80 6.00 -15.61
CA ARG A 719 -22.63 4.79 -15.78
C ARG A 719 -23.95 5.10 -16.49
N LYS A 720 -24.66 6.15 -16.06
CA LYS A 720 -25.95 6.55 -16.67
C LYS A 720 -25.80 6.91 -18.16
N ASN A 721 -24.66 7.47 -18.55
CA ASN A 721 -24.36 7.88 -19.92
C ASN A 721 -23.56 6.84 -20.71
N GLY A 722 -23.31 5.64 -20.16
CA GLY A 722 -22.38 4.65 -20.73
C GLY A 722 -22.67 4.28 -22.19
N ALA A 723 -23.95 4.15 -22.57
CA ALA A 723 -24.38 3.84 -23.92
C ALA A 723 -23.88 4.85 -24.98
N ARG A 724 -23.74 6.13 -24.61
CA ARG A 724 -23.27 7.18 -25.53
C ARG A 724 -21.83 6.97 -25.96
N PHE A 725 -21.01 6.37 -25.11
CA PHE A 725 -19.62 6.05 -25.45
C PHE A 725 -19.55 4.92 -26.47
N LEU A 726 -20.44 3.92 -26.39
CA LEU A 726 -20.55 2.89 -27.44
C LEU A 726 -21.09 3.46 -28.75
N THR A 727 -22.08 4.36 -28.71
CA THR A 727 -22.54 5.10 -29.91
C THR A 727 -21.40 5.92 -30.53
N TYR A 728 -20.57 6.56 -29.71
CA TYR A 728 -19.39 7.29 -30.19
C TYR A 728 -18.40 6.37 -30.93
N VAL A 729 -18.12 5.17 -30.38
CA VAL A 729 -17.29 4.18 -31.07
C VAL A 729 -17.95 3.74 -32.37
N GLU A 730 -19.25 3.41 -32.34
CA GLU A 730 -19.99 2.99 -33.54
C GLU A 730 -19.88 4.01 -34.69
N GLN A 731 -19.84 5.30 -34.38
CA GLN A 731 -19.73 6.40 -35.33
C GLN A 731 -18.31 6.70 -35.80
N GLY A 732 -17.27 6.00 -35.30
CA GLY A 732 -15.89 6.15 -35.75
C GLY A 732 -14.90 6.51 -34.64
N GLY A 733 -15.39 6.79 -33.44
CA GLY A 733 -14.55 7.12 -32.30
C GLY A 733 -13.61 5.99 -31.86
N THR A 734 -12.58 6.34 -31.11
CA THR A 734 -11.74 5.35 -30.42
C THR A 734 -11.95 5.46 -28.91
N LEU A 735 -12.43 4.40 -28.27
CA LEU A 735 -12.64 4.36 -26.82
C LEU A 735 -11.60 3.44 -26.18
N ILE A 736 -10.77 4.00 -25.30
CA ILE A 736 -9.77 3.26 -24.52
C ILE A 736 -10.25 3.18 -23.09
N VAL A 737 -10.59 1.98 -22.64
CA VAL A 737 -11.07 1.72 -21.28
C VAL A 737 -9.95 1.07 -20.49
N GLN A 738 -9.44 1.76 -19.48
CA GLN A 738 -8.52 1.15 -18.52
C GLN A 738 -9.27 0.21 -17.57
N TYR A 739 -8.52 -0.60 -16.81
CA TYR A 739 -9.11 -1.64 -15.95
C TYR A 739 -10.30 -1.16 -15.11
N GLN A 740 -11.28 -2.05 -14.93
CA GLN A 740 -12.44 -1.82 -14.08
C GLN A 740 -12.70 -3.07 -13.22
N ALA A 741 -12.97 -2.91 -11.92
CA ALA A 741 -13.31 -4.06 -11.08
C ALA A 741 -14.66 -4.73 -11.44
N TYR A 742 -15.00 -5.81 -10.74
CA TYR A 742 -16.07 -6.76 -11.10
C TYR A 742 -17.38 -6.14 -11.56
N GLY A 743 -17.87 -5.08 -10.92
CA GLY A 743 -19.15 -4.43 -11.27
C GLY A 743 -19.22 -3.87 -12.71
N TYR A 744 -18.09 -3.80 -13.43
CA TYR A 744 -18.07 -3.43 -14.85
C TYR A 744 -18.72 -4.47 -15.76
N GLN A 745 -18.58 -5.76 -15.44
CA GLN A 745 -19.13 -6.86 -16.26
C GLN A 745 -20.66 -6.95 -16.21
N ASP A 746 -21.28 -6.22 -15.27
CA ASP A 746 -22.73 -6.20 -15.05
C ASP A 746 -23.40 -5.05 -15.82
N GLY A 747 -22.62 -4.19 -16.47
CA GLY A 747 -23.11 -3.08 -17.27
C GLY A 747 -22.88 -3.27 -18.78
N ASP A 748 -23.76 -2.69 -19.59
CA ASP A 748 -23.66 -2.67 -21.06
C ASP A 748 -22.68 -1.58 -21.53
N PHE A 749 -21.44 -1.62 -21.03
CA PHE A 749 -20.40 -0.60 -21.27
C PHE A 749 -19.28 -1.04 -22.21
N ALA A 750 -19.27 -2.31 -22.61
CA ALA A 750 -18.34 -2.88 -23.57
C ALA A 750 -19.12 -3.33 -24.82
N PRO A 751 -18.52 -3.28 -26.03
CA PRO A 751 -19.25 -3.57 -27.27
C PRO A 751 -19.69 -5.03 -27.39
N TYR A 752 -18.92 -5.97 -26.80
CA TYR A 752 -19.20 -7.40 -26.88
C TYR A 752 -19.10 -8.06 -25.49
N PRO A 753 -19.73 -9.23 -25.30
CA PRO A 753 -19.72 -9.91 -24.01
C PRO A 753 -18.32 -10.30 -23.52
N PHE A 754 -18.11 -10.20 -22.22
CA PHE A 754 -16.92 -10.67 -21.51
C PHE A 754 -17.27 -11.07 -20.07
N ARG A 755 -16.39 -11.82 -19.40
CA ARG A 755 -16.47 -12.17 -17.99
C ARG A 755 -15.08 -12.14 -17.34
N TYR A 756 -15.05 -11.78 -16.05
CA TYR A 756 -13.87 -12.02 -15.21
C TYR A 756 -13.89 -13.44 -14.67
N HIS A 757 -12.71 -14.07 -14.57
CA HIS A 757 -12.54 -15.21 -13.66
C HIS A 757 -12.67 -14.75 -12.20
N GLN A 758 -12.95 -15.66 -11.27
CA GLN A 758 -12.93 -15.37 -9.84
C GLN A 758 -11.95 -16.31 -9.12
N PRO A 759 -10.95 -15.77 -8.39
CA PRO A 759 -10.56 -14.36 -8.37
C PRO A 759 -10.11 -13.87 -9.76
N HIS A 760 -10.27 -12.57 -10.04
CA HIS A 760 -9.94 -11.98 -11.33
C HIS A 760 -8.49 -12.21 -11.74
N ASP A 761 -8.29 -12.36 -13.04
CA ASP A 761 -6.95 -12.51 -13.59
C ASP A 761 -6.14 -11.23 -13.41
N ARG A 762 -4.91 -11.39 -12.95
CA ARG A 762 -3.92 -10.33 -12.76
C ARG A 762 -2.50 -10.89 -12.77
N VAL A 763 -1.52 -10.00 -12.92
CA VAL A 763 -0.08 -10.33 -12.94
C VAL A 763 0.61 -9.44 -11.93
N THR A 764 1.03 -10.02 -10.79
CA THR A 764 1.52 -9.29 -9.63
C THR A 764 3.02 -9.07 -9.62
N TYR A 765 3.78 -9.85 -10.39
CA TYR A 765 5.21 -9.67 -10.57
C TYR A 765 5.47 -8.54 -11.56
N GLU A 766 6.05 -7.44 -11.08
CA GLU A 766 6.37 -6.26 -11.88
C GLU A 766 7.42 -6.51 -12.97
N ASP A 767 8.21 -7.58 -12.86
CA ASP A 767 9.22 -7.99 -13.82
C ASP A 767 8.73 -9.10 -14.77
N ALA A 768 7.49 -9.58 -14.61
CA ALA A 768 6.91 -10.64 -15.42
C ALA A 768 7.07 -10.34 -16.93
N PRO A 769 7.62 -11.28 -17.74
CA PRO A 769 7.82 -11.07 -19.17
C PRO A 769 6.50 -10.82 -19.91
N VAL A 770 6.53 -9.93 -20.90
CA VAL A 770 5.39 -9.65 -21.77
C VAL A 770 5.63 -10.24 -23.17
N THR A 771 4.66 -11.02 -23.64
CA THR A 771 4.67 -11.63 -24.98
C THR A 771 3.80 -10.81 -25.93
N PHE A 772 4.33 -10.49 -27.11
CA PHE A 772 3.60 -9.79 -28.17
C PHE A 772 2.83 -10.79 -29.04
N LEU A 773 1.50 -10.79 -28.91
CA LEU A 773 0.62 -11.68 -29.67
C LEU A 773 0.36 -11.15 -31.09
N ALA A 774 0.35 -9.82 -31.24
CA ALA A 774 0.16 -9.13 -32.51
C ALA A 774 1.37 -8.22 -32.84
N PRO A 775 2.57 -8.78 -33.11
CA PRO A 775 3.82 -8.03 -33.21
C PRO A 775 3.88 -7.02 -34.37
N ASN A 776 3.00 -7.18 -35.37
CA ASN A 776 2.87 -6.27 -36.52
C ASN A 776 1.74 -5.25 -36.34
N HIS A 777 0.97 -5.32 -35.25
CA HIS A 777 -0.14 -4.39 -35.00
C HIS A 777 0.40 -2.96 -34.77
N PRO A 778 -0.33 -1.90 -35.20
CA PRO A 778 0.09 -0.52 -34.93
C PRO A 778 0.34 -0.22 -33.46
N LEU A 779 -0.40 -0.84 -32.55
CA LEU A 779 -0.16 -0.72 -31.09
C LEU A 779 1.28 -1.04 -30.68
N VAL A 780 1.98 -1.93 -31.40
CA VAL A 780 3.37 -2.33 -31.12
C VAL A 780 4.38 -1.50 -31.92
N ASN A 781 3.96 -0.85 -33.00
CA ASN A 781 4.89 -0.30 -34.00
C ASN A 781 4.73 1.20 -34.27
N LEU A 782 3.63 1.84 -33.87
CA LEU A 782 3.31 3.22 -34.24
C LEU A 782 2.71 4.01 -33.07
N PRO A 783 3.16 5.26 -32.83
CA PRO A 783 4.32 5.89 -33.45
C PRO A 783 5.66 5.35 -32.91
N ASN A 784 5.64 4.63 -31.78
CA ASN A 784 6.83 4.09 -31.14
C ASN A 784 6.95 2.58 -31.41
N LYS A 785 8.17 2.10 -31.62
CA LYS A 785 8.44 0.66 -31.62
C LYS A 785 8.55 0.14 -30.19
N ILE A 786 7.58 -0.67 -29.77
CA ILE A 786 7.54 -1.32 -28.46
C ILE A 786 8.35 -2.63 -28.51
N THR A 787 9.12 -2.86 -27.46
CA THR A 787 10.03 -4.00 -27.28
C THR A 787 9.91 -4.55 -25.86
N ALA A 788 10.60 -5.65 -25.55
CA ALA A 788 10.62 -6.18 -24.18
C ALA A 788 11.18 -5.16 -23.15
N ALA A 789 12.12 -4.30 -23.56
CA ALA A 789 12.70 -3.27 -22.70
C ALA A 789 11.68 -2.17 -22.32
N ASP A 790 10.62 -2.02 -23.11
CA ASP A 790 9.47 -1.19 -22.75
C ASP A 790 8.63 -1.81 -21.65
N PHE A 791 9.08 -2.90 -21.01
CA PHE A 791 8.51 -3.48 -19.82
C PHE A 791 9.53 -3.49 -18.66
N ASP A 792 10.70 -2.86 -18.79
CA ASP A 792 11.66 -2.77 -17.70
C ASP A 792 11.26 -1.69 -16.67
N ASP A 793 11.69 -1.84 -15.41
CA ASP A 793 11.45 -0.90 -14.30
C ASP A 793 9.97 -0.60 -13.98
N TRP A 794 9.06 -1.51 -14.32
CA TRP A 794 7.67 -1.42 -13.87
C TRP A 794 7.62 -1.39 -12.34
N VAL A 795 6.73 -0.57 -11.79
CA VAL A 795 6.48 -0.51 -10.36
C VAL A 795 5.17 -1.20 -10.03
N ILE A 796 5.22 -2.18 -9.12
CA ILE A 796 4.04 -2.81 -8.49
C ILE A 796 3.00 -3.33 -9.51
N GLU A 797 3.05 -4.63 -9.80
CA GLU A 797 2.11 -5.37 -10.68
C GLU A 797 2.13 -4.90 -12.16
N ARG A 798 2.14 -5.85 -13.11
CA ARG A 798 1.99 -5.52 -14.55
C ARG A 798 0.62 -4.98 -14.87
N GLY A 799 -0.41 -5.59 -14.28
CA GLY A 799 -1.79 -5.23 -14.53
C GLY A 799 -2.77 -6.07 -13.73
N LEU A 800 -4.02 -5.65 -13.74
CA LEU A 800 -5.09 -6.18 -12.90
C LEU A 800 -6.44 -6.14 -13.61
N TYR A 801 -7.35 -7.02 -13.19
CA TYR A 801 -8.67 -7.21 -13.80
C TYR A 801 -8.59 -7.51 -15.30
N PHE A 802 -7.78 -8.49 -15.67
CA PHE A 802 -7.74 -8.98 -17.05
C PHE A 802 -9.08 -9.66 -17.33
N PHE A 803 -9.61 -9.50 -18.55
CA PHE A 803 -10.76 -10.31 -18.96
C PHE A 803 -10.36 -11.78 -18.91
N GLY A 804 -11.23 -12.64 -18.36
CA GLY A 804 -11.01 -14.08 -18.30
C GLY A 804 -11.59 -14.79 -19.51
N GLU A 805 -12.84 -14.45 -19.85
CA GLU A 805 -13.55 -14.92 -21.04
C GLU A 805 -14.05 -13.73 -21.85
N TRP A 806 -14.02 -13.81 -23.17
CA TRP A 806 -14.49 -12.74 -24.05
C TRP A 806 -14.91 -13.25 -25.43
N ASP A 807 -15.72 -12.44 -26.12
CA ASP A 807 -16.15 -12.69 -27.49
C ASP A 807 -14.97 -12.71 -28.49
N PRO A 808 -14.92 -13.62 -29.48
CA PRO A 808 -13.81 -13.73 -30.45
C PRO A 808 -13.47 -12.46 -31.25
N ARG A 809 -14.37 -11.45 -31.27
CA ARG A 809 -14.12 -10.15 -31.90
C ARG A 809 -13.11 -9.28 -31.14
N TYR A 810 -12.78 -9.64 -29.90
CA TYR A 810 -11.64 -9.05 -29.20
C TYR A 810 -10.34 -9.75 -29.60
N GLU A 811 -9.44 -9.01 -30.21
CA GLU A 811 -8.10 -9.46 -30.56
C GLU A 811 -7.14 -9.17 -29.39
N PRO A 812 -6.50 -10.19 -28.80
CA PRO A 812 -5.53 -9.98 -27.73
C PRO A 812 -4.18 -9.52 -28.31
N MET A 813 -3.63 -8.44 -27.74
CA MET A 813 -2.40 -7.81 -28.23
C MET A 813 -1.15 -8.27 -27.48
N LEU A 814 -1.30 -8.45 -26.16
CA LEU A 814 -0.21 -8.75 -25.23
C LEU A 814 -0.64 -9.89 -24.30
N ALA A 815 0.33 -10.70 -23.88
CA ALA A 815 0.16 -11.69 -22.83
C ALA A 815 1.20 -11.51 -21.73
N ALA A 816 0.84 -11.82 -20.49
CA ALA A 816 1.76 -11.89 -19.36
C ALA A 816 1.24 -12.90 -18.33
N ASN A 817 2.14 -13.43 -17.50
CA ASN A 817 1.78 -14.32 -16.39
C ASN A 817 2.81 -14.21 -15.28
N ASP A 818 2.38 -14.50 -14.07
CA ASP A 818 3.31 -14.71 -12.97
C ASP A 818 4.01 -16.07 -13.12
N PRO A 819 5.16 -16.27 -12.47
CA PRO A 819 5.90 -17.52 -12.54
C PRO A 819 5.02 -18.74 -12.21
N GLY A 820 5.02 -19.74 -13.09
CA GLY A 820 4.27 -20.99 -12.91
C GLY A 820 2.79 -20.94 -13.31
N GLU A 821 2.27 -19.79 -13.75
CA GLU A 821 0.89 -19.65 -14.24
C GLU A 821 0.80 -19.72 -15.78
N GLU A 822 -0.41 -20.00 -16.28
CA GLU A 822 -0.75 -19.87 -17.71
C GLU A 822 -0.76 -18.39 -18.15
N ALA A 823 -0.40 -18.17 -19.42
CA ALA A 823 -0.36 -16.86 -20.06
C ALA A 823 -1.75 -16.20 -20.08
N LYS A 824 -1.87 -15.02 -19.45
CA LYS A 824 -3.13 -14.25 -19.43
C LYS A 824 -3.16 -13.32 -20.65
N LEU A 825 -4.18 -13.50 -21.50
CA LEU A 825 -4.31 -12.77 -22.77
C LEU A 825 -5.27 -11.56 -22.69
N GLY A 826 -6.12 -11.49 -21.66
CA GLY A 826 -7.16 -10.46 -21.50
C GLY A 826 -6.66 -9.11 -20.97
N GLY A 827 -5.35 -8.85 -21.01
CA GLY A 827 -4.72 -7.64 -20.46
C GLY A 827 -4.71 -6.43 -21.40
N MET A 828 -4.72 -6.70 -22.71
CA MET A 828 -4.75 -5.68 -23.76
C MET A 828 -5.54 -6.22 -24.95
N LEU A 829 -6.81 -5.84 -25.03
CA LEU A 829 -7.76 -6.33 -26.04
C LEU A 829 -8.20 -5.20 -26.96
N VAL A 830 -8.20 -5.43 -28.27
CA VAL A 830 -8.66 -4.47 -29.28
C VAL A 830 -9.85 -5.08 -30.02
N ALA A 831 -10.91 -4.31 -30.23
CA ALA A 831 -12.07 -4.71 -31.00
C ALA A 831 -12.56 -3.58 -31.91
N GLY A 832 -12.90 -3.91 -33.15
CA GLY A 832 -13.68 -3.01 -34.00
C GLY A 832 -15.13 -2.96 -33.53
N TYR A 833 -15.78 -1.79 -33.59
CA TYR A 833 -17.21 -1.67 -33.34
C TYR A 833 -17.80 -0.53 -34.18
N GLY A 834 -18.72 -0.86 -35.09
CA GLY A 834 -19.17 0.06 -36.13
C GLY A 834 -17.99 0.56 -36.96
N ARG A 835 -17.80 1.89 -37.04
CA ARG A 835 -16.67 2.54 -37.73
C ARG A 835 -15.44 2.73 -36.83
N GLY A 836 -15.60 2.52 -35.52
CA GLY A 836 -14.62 2.85 -34.50
C GLY A 836 -13.79 1.69 -33.98
N THR A 837 -13.09 1.98 -32.89
CA THR A 837 -12.24 1.02 -32.18
C THR A 837 -12.47 1.11 -30.68
N TYR A 838 -12.68 -0.03 -30.04
CA TYR A 838 -12.71 -0.18 -28.61
C TYR A 838 -11.43 -0.88 -28.15
N VAL A 839 -10.84 -0.41 -27.05
CA VAL A 839 -9.68 -1.04 -26.41
C VAL A 839 -9.97 -1.24 -24.93
N TYR A 840 -9.72 -2.45 -24.43
CA TYR A 840 -9.61 -2.71 -23.00
C TYR A 840 -8.14 -2.85 -22.61
N ALA A 841 -7.69 -2.02 -21.67
CA ALA A 841 -6.28 -1.92 -21.27
C ALA A 841 -6.14 -2.10 -19.75
N ALA A 842 -5.85 -3.33 -19.32
CA ALA A 842 -5.72 -3.71 -17.91
C ALA A 842 -4.30 -3.55 -17.31
N TYR A 843 -3.33 -3.13 -18.11
CA TYR A 843 -1.99 -2.80 -17.64
C TYR A 843 -1.98 -1.55 -16.74
N SER A 844 -1.11 -1.54 -15.73
CA SER A 844 -1.13 -0.58 -14.61
C SER A 844 -0.65 0.85 -14.94
N PHE A 845 -1.10 1.47 -16.04
CA PHE A 845 -0.66 2.82 -16.48
C PHE A 845 -0.77 3.88 -15.39
N PHE A 846 -1.83 3.82 -14.57
CA PHE A 846 -2.06 4.72 -13.44
C PHE A 846 -0.96 4.69 -12.36
N ARG A 847 -0.15 3.61 -12.29
CA ARG A 847 1.05 3.53 -11.45
C ARG A 847 2.31 3.87 -12.22
N GLN A 848 2.43 3.34 -13.44
CA GLN A 848 3.65 3.46 -14.24
C GLN A 848 3.93 4.88 -14.71
N LEU A 849 2.90 5.61 -15.16
CA LEU A 849 3.07 6.98 -15.65
C LEU A 849 3.51 7.93 -14.53
N PRO A 850 2.83 7.99 -13.37
CA PRO A 850 3.31 8.81 -12.26
C PRO A 850 4.70 8.41 -11.74
N ALA A 851 5.09 7.13 -11.85
CA ALA A 851 6.42 6.65 -11.51
C ALA A 851 7.50 7.03 -12.54
N GLY A 852 7.12 7.45 -13.75
CA GLY A 852 8.05 7.87 -14.80
C GLY A 852 8.57 6.75 -15.68
N VAL A 853 7.87 5.60 -15.75
CA VAL A 853 8.33 4.42 -16.50
C VAL A 853 8.23 4.66 -18.01
N PRO A 854 9.35 4.77 -18.75
CA PRO A 854 9.36 5.20 -20.16
C PRO A 854 8.50 4.34 -21.08
N GLY A 855 8.58 3.02 -20.95
CA GLY A 855 7.84 2.09 -21.80
C GLY A 855 6.33 2.23 -21.69
N ALA A 856 5.82 2.58 -20.51
CA ALA A 856 4.39 2.79 -20.28
C ALA A 856 3.89 4.06 -21.01
N PHE A 857 4.70 5.12 -21.07
CA PHE A 857 4.38 6.30 -21.87
C PHE A 857 4.36 5.97 -23.37
N ARG A 858 5.36 5.23 -23.87
CA ARG A 858 5.43 4.84 -25.30
C ARG A 858 4.25 3.96 -25.70
N LEU A 859 3.87 3.01 -24.86
CA LEU A 859 2.69 2.16 -25.08
C LEU A 859 1.38 2.97 -25.06
N LEU A 860 1.24 3.93 -24.13
CA LEU A 860 0.08 4.83 -24.13
C LEU A 860 0.04 5.73 -25.36
N ALA A 861 1.17 6.28 -25.80
CA ALA A 861 1.23 7.07 -27.04
C ALA A 861 0.78 6.26 -28.25
N ASN A 862 1.15 4.97 -28.31
CA ASN A 862 0.66 4.07 -29.35
C ASN A 862 -0.85 3.83 -29.25
N LEU A 863 -1.41 3.63 -28.04
CA LEU A 863 -2.86 3.55 -27.83
C LEU A 863 -3.59 4.80 -28.32
N LEU A 864 -3.10 5.98 -27.93
CA LEU A 864 -3.69 7.27 -28.33
C LEU A 864 -3.61 7.50 -29.84
N SER A 865 -2.65 6.87 -30.52
CA SER A 865 -2.48 6.97 -31.98
C SER A 865 -3.39 6.08 -32.81
N LEU A 866 -4.12 5.13 -32.18
CA LEU A 866 -4.96 4.16 -32.88
C LEU A 866 -5.99 4.76 -33.86
N PRO A 867 -6.65 5.92 -33.58
CA PRO A 867 -7.55 6.55 -34.55
C PRO A 867 -6.83 6.84 -35.88
N ALA A 868 -5.65 7.47 -35.80
CA ALA A 868 -4.83 7.80 -36.96
C ALA A 868 -4.25 6.54 -37.62
N ALA A 869 -3.73 5.61 -36.82
CA ALA A 869 -3.14 4.38 -37.31
C ALA A 869 -4.15 3.50 -38.08
N ARG A 870 -5.42 3.46 -37.61
CA ARG A 870 -6.51 2.77 -38.31
C ARG A 870 -6.75 3.40 -39.69
N LEU A 871 -6.83 4.72 -39.76
CA LEU A 871 -7.03 5.43 -41.03
C LEU A 871 -5.85 5.24 -41.97
N LEU A 872 -4.61 5.31 -41.48
CA LEU A 872 -3.41 5.06 -42.28
C LEU A 872 -3.40 3.63 -42.85
N LYS A 873 -3.69 2.62 -42.01
CA LYS A 873 -3.74 1.22 -42.44
C LYS A 873 -4.82 0.99 -43.50
N ARG A 874 -6.03 1.51 -43.29
CA ARG A 874 -7.14 1.43 -44.27
C ARG A 874 -6.78 2.14 -45.57
N THR A 875 -6.28 3.37 -45.49
CA THR A 875 -5.86 4.17 -46.66
C THR A 875 -4.79 3.45 -47.48
N ALA A 876 -3.78 2.88 -46.82
CA ALA A 876 -2.73 2.11 -47.48
C ALA A 876 -3.29 0.88 -48.21
N TRP A 877 -4.18 0.13 -47.57
CA TRP A 877 -4.80 -1.06 -48.15
C TRP A 877 -5.77 -0.73 -49.29
N LEU A 878 -6.52 0.37 -49.18
CA LEU A 878 -7.46 0.80 -50.22
C LEU A 878 -6.76 1.15 -51.55
N LYS A 879 -5.46 1.48 -51.55
CA LYS A 879 -4.68 1.66 -52.79
C LYS A 879 -4.62 0.38 -53.63
N ASP A 880 -4.70 -0.78 -52.99
CA ASP A 880 -4.64 -2.08 -53.67
C ASP A 880 -6.02 -2.59 -54.09
N VAL A 881 -7.10 -1.94 -53.66
CA VAL A 881 -8.49 -2.29 -54.02
C VAL A 881 -8.86 -1.59 -55.31
N SER A 882 -9.28 -2.35 -56.33
CA SER A 882 -9.41 -1.85 -57.71
C SER A 882 -10.28 -0.59 -57.85
N ILE A 883 -11.42 -0.53 -57.16
CA ILE A 883 -12.37 0.60 -57.21
C ILE A 883 -11.82 1.88 -56.55
N PHE A 884 -10.79 1.76 -55.71
CA PHE A 884 -10.18 2.87 -54.97
C PHE A 884 -8.76 3.19 -55.44
N SER A 885 -8.11 2.30 -56.19
CA SER A 885 -6.70 2.39 -56.60
C SER A 885 -6.27 3.67 -57.35
N PHE A 886 -7.21 4.36 -58.00
CA PHE A 886 -6.95 5.61 -58.72
C PHE A 886 -7.09 6.88 -57.85
N MET A 887 -7.54 6.73 -56.60
CA MET A 887 -7.80 7.84 -55.69
C MET A 887 -6.51 8.37 -55.06
N ASP A 888 -6.47 9.67 -54.80
CA ASP A 888 -5.38 10.27 -54.03
C ASP A 888 -5.50 9.97 -52.53
N GLU A 889 -4.48 10.31 -51.76
CA GLU A 889 -4.43 9.98 -50.33
C GLU A 889 -5.55 10.65 -49.52
N GLY A 890 -5.94 11.87 -49.86
CA GLY A 890 -7.03 12.56 -49.16
C GLY A 890 -8.40 11.93 -49.45
N GLN A 891 -8.62 11.51 -50.70
CA GLN A 891 -9.81 10.77 -51.10
C GLN A 891 -9.89 9.40 -50.42
N LEU A 892 -8.78 8.66 -50.39
CA LEU A 892 -8.69 7.36 -49.72
C LEU A 892 -8.92 7.46 -48.21
N GLN A 893 -8.42 8.52 -47.56
CA GLN A 893 -8.72 8.79 -46.15
C GLN A 893 -10.20 9.04 -45.93
N ALA A 894 -10.86 9.79 -46.81
CA ALA A 894 -12.31 10.04 -46.73
C ALA A 894 -13.13 8.74 -46.92
N VAL A 895 -12.70 7.83 -47.81
CA VAL A 895 -13.28 6.47 -47.91
C VAL A 895 -13.05 5.69 -46.61
N ALA A 896 -11.83 5.69 -46.09
CA ALA A 896 -11.47 4.93 -44.88
C ALA A 896 -12.28 5.35 -43.63
N GLN A 897 -12.69 6.62 -43.55
CA GLN A 897 -13.48 7.18 -42.45
C GLN A 897 -14.93 6.70 -42.43
N ILE A 898 -15.55 6.47 -43.59
CA ILE A 898 -16.94 6.03 -43.68
C ILE A 898 -17.13 4.51 -43.58
N MET A 899 -16.03 3.75 -43.60
CA MET A 899 -16.05 2.29 -43.50
C MET A 899 -16.35 1.80 -42.08
N SER A 900 -17.33 0.91 -41.96
CA SER A 900 -17.58 0.13 -40.74
C SER A 900 -17.12 -1.33 -40.89
N GLU A 901 -16.99 -2.04 -39.77
CA GLU A 901 -16.58 -3.45 -39.77
C GLU A 901 -17.76 -4.39 -39.55
N ARG A 902 -17.77 -5.51 -40.29
CA ARG A 902 -18.74 -6.59 -40.10
C ARG A 902 -18.04 -7.94 -40.09
N TRP A 903 -18.31 -8.72 -39.04
CA TRP A 903 -17.83 -10.09 -38.88
C TRP A 903 -18.98 -11.05 -39.09
N LEU A 904 -18.75 -12.08 -39.89
CA LEU A 904 -19.76 -13.08 -40.24
C LEU A 904 -19.20 -14.48 -39.97
N ALA A 905 -19.99 -15.31 -39.30
CA ALA A 905 -19.69 -16.72 -39.15
C ALA A 905 -19.90 -17.46 -40.48
N THR A 906 -19.29 -18.64 -40.62
CA THR A 906 -19.48 -19.50 -41.81
C THR A 906 -20.98 -19.79 -42.03
N GLU A 907 -21.42 -19.82 -43.29
CA GLU A 907 -22.81 -19.99 -43.71
C GLU A 907 -23.76 -18.82 -43.37
N THR A 908 -23.26 -17.71 -42.82
CA THR A 908 -24.10 -16.52 -42.59
C THR A 908 -24.43 -15.84 -43.92
N TRP A 909 -25.71 -15.56 -44.17
CA TRP A 909 -26.16 -14.81 -45.34
C TRP A 909 -25.93 -13.32 -45.14
N LEU A 910 -25.34 -12.66 -46.16
CA LEU A 910 -25.21 -11.21 -46.22
C LEU A 910 -26.48 -10.57 -46.80
N GLY A 911 -27.14 -11.27 -47.71
CA GLY A 911 -28.36 -10.85 -48.40
C GLY A 911 -28.75 -11.87 -49.47
N HIS A 912 -30.02 -11.87 -49.85
CA HIS A 912 -30.63 -12.75 -50.85
C HIS A 912 -30.85 -12.03 -52.19
N GLU A 913 -31.10 -12.81 -53.25
CA GLU A 913 -31.35 -12.24 -54.58
C GLU A 913 -32.66 -11.44 -54.55
N GLY A 914 -32.62 -10.19 -55.04
CA GLY A 914 -33.76 -9.28 -55.00
C GLY A 914 -33.91 -8.46 -53.71
N ASP A 915 -33.04 -8.64 -52.71
CA ASP A 915 -33.03 -7.78 -51.53
C ASP A 915 -32.69 -6.32 -51.88
N VAL A 916 -33.33 -5.39 -51.19
CA VAL A 916 -33.16 -3.93 -51.37
C VAL A 916 -32.18 -3.39 -50.32
N GLU A 917 -30.99 -3.98 -50.27
CA GLU A 917 -29.92 -3.51 -49.38
C GLU A 917 -29.03 -2.48 -50.07
N ASP A 918 -28.69 -1.41 -49.35
CA ASP A 918 -27.90 -0.28 -49.85
C ASP A 918 -26.51 -0.26 -49.20
N GLU A 919 -25.78 -1.36 -49.34
CA GLU A 919 -24.42 -1.52 -48.79
C GLU A 919 -23.50 -2.22 -49.78
N MET A 920 -22.25 -1.78 -49.83
CA MET A 920 -21.16 -2.46 -50.51
C MET A 920 -20.12 -2.95 -49.50
N TYR A 921 -19.44 -4.04 -49.85
CA TYR A 921 -18.49 -4.71 -48.97
C TYR A 921 -17.15 -4.85 -49.65
N VAL A 922 -16.08 -4.63 -48.89
CA VAL A 922 -14.72 -5.01 -49.28
C VAL A 922 -14.29 -6.16 -48.38
N ILE A 923 -13.89 -7.28 -48.98
CA ILE A 923 -13.52 -8.48 -48.23
C ILE A 923 -12.09 -8.31 -47.71
N THR A 924 -11.89 -8.35 -46.40
CA THR A 924 -10.56 -8.24 -45.76
C THR A 924 -10.03 -9.60 -45.32
N GLN A 925 -10.90 -10.53 -44.96
CA GLN A 925 -10.54 -11.90 -44.58
C GLN A 925 -11.67 -12.88 -44.92
N GLY A 926 -11.33 -14.12 -45.25
CA GLY A 926 -12.29 -15.16 -45.63
C GLY A 926 -12.71 -15.05 -47.09
N ALA A 927 -13.85 -15.64 -47.45
CA ALA A 927 -14.40 -15.56 -48.80
C ALA A 927 -15.93 -15.47 -48.76
N VAL A 928 -16.53 -14.86 -49.79
CA VAL A 928 -18.00 -14.76 -49.91
C VAL A 928 -18.46 -15.48 -51.18
N GLU A 929 -19.34 -16.46 -51.02
CA GLU A 929 -20.00 -17.12 -52.16
C GLU A 929 -21.08 -16.20 -52.71
N ILE A 930 -20.99 -15.89 -54.00
CA ILE A 930 -22.05 -15.23 -54.75
C ILE A 930 -22.87 -16.32 -55.41
N ILE A 931 -24.17 -16.37 -55.09
CA ILE A 931 -25.08 -17.48 -55.36
C ILE A 931 -26.25 -16.96 -56.18
N ARG A 932 -26.51 -17.58 -57.33
CA ARG A 932 -27.78 -17.39 -58.04
C ARG A 932 -28.81 -18.33 -57.45
N GLU A 933 -29.88 -17.78 -56.90
CA GLU A 933 -30.91 -18.57 -56.22
C GLU A 933 -31.79 -19.28 -57.26
N SER A 934 -31.90 -20.60 -57.15
CA SER A 934 -32.71 -21.41 -58.06
C SER A 934 -33.24 -22.66 -57.34
N SER A 935 -33.83 -23.62 -58.05
CA SER A 935 -34.23 -24.91 -57.43
C SER A 935 -33.04 -25.74 -56.91
N ALA A 936 -31.83 -25.45 -57.37
CA ALA A 936 -30.57 -25.87 -56.77
C ALA A 936 -29.60 -24.68 -56.82
N ASP A 937 -29.38 -24.02 -55.67
CA ASP A 937 -28.50 -22.85 -55.55
C ASP A 937 -27.16 -23.06 -56.27
N GLN A 938 -26.81 -22.13 -57.15
CA GLN A 938 -25.59 -22.20 -57.96
C GLN A 938 -24.61 -21.12 -57.51
N VAL A 939 -23.45 -21.52 -56.97
CA VAL A 939 -22.34 -20.61 -56.69
C VAL A 939 -21.75 -20.16 -58.03
N ILE A 940 -21.89 -18.88 -58.35
CA ILE A 940 -21.41 -18.28 -59.62
C ILE A 940 -20.02 -17.64 -59.48
N HIS A 941 -19.65 -17.19 -58.28
CA HIS A 941 -18.31 -16.68 -57.98
C HIS A 941 -18.01 -16.87 -56.49
N VAL A 942 -16.73 -16.98 -56.13
CA VAL A 942 -16.30 -17.00 -54.72
C VAL A 942 -15.34 -15.84 -54.52
N ALA A 943 -15.89 -14.75 -54.00
CA ALA A 943 -15.17 -13.50 -53.84
C ALA A 943 -14.08 -13.61 -52.76
N GLN A 944 -12.88 -13.15 -53.09
CA GLN A 944 -11.66 -13.30 -52.28
C GLN A 944 -11.26 -11.98 -51.58
N PRO A 945 -10.35 -12.01 -50.59
CA PRO A 945 -9.85 -10.79 -49.96
C PRO A 945 -9.29 -9.80 -50.99
N GLY A 946 -9.65 -8.52 -50.85
CA GLY A 946 -9.33 -7.44 -51.79
C GLY A 946 -10.42 -7.19 -52.84
N GLU A 947 -11.36 -8.13 -53.04
CA GLU A 947 -12.50 -7.91 -53.93
C GLU A 947 -13.61 -7.11 -53.26
N VAL A 948 -14.36 -6.39 -54.10
CA VAL A 948 -15.52 -5.58 -53.73
C VAL A 948 -16.76 -6.26 -54.27
N ILE A 949 -17.80 -6.33 -53.43
CA ILE A 949 -19.11 -6.89 -53.76
C ILE A 949 -20.22 -5.91 -53.36
N GLY A 950 -21.32 -5.90 -54.09
CA GLY A 950 -22.45 -5.00 -53.83
C GLY A 950 -22.30 -3.59 -54.39
N GLU A 951 -21.22 -3.31 -55.12
CA GLU A 951 -20.93 -1.97 -55.66
C GLU A 951 -21.92 -1.55 -56.76
N MET A 952 -22.46 -2.51 -57.51
CA MET A 952 -23.40 -2.24 -58.60
C MET A 952 -24.77 -1.82 -58.06
N GLU A 953 -25.23 -2.44 -56.98
CA GLU A 953 -26.50 -2.15 -56.33
C GLU A 953 -26.49 -0.76 -55.68
N VAL A 954 -25.41 -0.44 -54.97
CA VAL A 954 -25.22 0.87 -54.33
C VAL A 954 -25.23 2.02 -55.34
N LEU A 955 -24.59 1.83 -56.50
CA LEU A 955 -24.48 2.84 -57.55
C LEU A 955 -25.69 2.90 -58.47
N GLY A 956 -26.27 1.75 -58.79
CA GLY A 956 -27.40 1.62 -59.71
C GLY A 956 -28.77 1.81 -59.05
N HIS A 957 -28.84 1.80 -57.72
CA HIS A 957 -30.10 1.74 -56.96
C HIS A 957 -31.02 0.59 -57.41
N ILE A 958 -30.40 -0.57 -57.63
CA ILE A 958 -31.07 -1.80 -58.07
C ILE A 958 -31.05 -2.85 -56.96
N PRO A 959 -32.02 -3.78 -56.90
CA PRO A 959 -31.97 -4.92 -55.97
C PRO A 959 -30.73 -5.81 -56.21
N ARG A 960 -30.32 -6.55 -55.18
CA ARG A 960 -29.22 -7.53 -55.24
C ARG A 960 -29.36 -8.46 -56.45
N ALA A 961 -28.34 -8.50 -57.30
CA ALA A 961 -28.34 -9.32 -58.50
C ALA A 961 -28.09 -10.82 -58.22
N ALA A 962 -27.63 -11.16 -57.02
CA ALA A 962 -27.38 -12.51 -56.54
C ALA A 962 -27.36 -12.52 -55.01
N ALA A 963 -27.64 -13.68 -54.41
CA ALA A 963 -27.48 -13.88 -52.97
C ALA A 963 -26.01 -14.01 -52.59
N MET A 964 -25.67 -13.68 -51.34
CA MET A 964 -24.29 -13.67 -50.85
C MET A 964 -24.20 -14.40 -49.51
N ARG A 965 -23.29 -15.37 -49.42
CA ARG A 965 -23.11 -16.18 -48.21
C ARG A 965 -21.64 -16.27 -47.80
N ALA A 966 -21.37 -16.10 -46.50
CA ALA A 966 -20.03 -16.21 -45.94
C ALA A 966 -19.50 -17.64 -46.03
N LYS A 967 -18.27 -17.80 -46.56
CA LYS A 967 -17.54 -19.07 -46.65
C LYS A 967 -16.31 -19.01 -45.74
N GLY A 968 -16.39 -19.70 -44.60
CA GLY A 968 -15.45 -19.49 -43.50
C GLY A 968 -15.87 -18.30 -42.63
N ASN A 969 -15.05 -17.95 -41.64
CA ASN A 969 -15.23 -16.70 -40.90
C ASN A 969 -14.76 -15.55 -41.78
N VAL A 970 -15.67 -14.60 -42.04
CA VAL A 970 -15.44 -13.49 -42.98
C VAL A 970 -15.39 -12.17 -42.21
N HIS A 971 -14.39 -11.35 -42.53
CA HIS A 971 -14.30 -9.96 -42.11
C HIS A 971 -14.51 -9.05 -43.32
N LEU A 972 -15.36 -8.05 -43.16
CA LEU A 972 -15.75 -7.11 -44.21
C LEU A 972 -15.56 -5.68 -43.72
N LEU A 973 -15.11 -4.82 -44.63
CA LEU A 973 -15.30 -3.38 -44.52
C LEU A 973 -16.56 -2.99 -45.31
N VAL A 974 -17.52 -2.39 -44.63
CA VAL A 974 -18.83 -2.02 -45.16
C VAL A 974 -18.86 -0.52 -45.44
N ILE A 975 -19.39 -0.13 -46.60
CA ILE A 975 -19.74 1.27 -46.89
C ILE A 975 -21.24 1.30 -47.20
N SER A 976 -21.98 2.18 -46.52
CA SER A 976 -23.39 2.42 -46.85
C SER A 976 -23.49 3.20 -48.16
N GLY A 977 -24.51 2.92 -48.96
CA GLY A 977 -24.71 3.65 -50.20
C GLY A 977 -24.98 5.13 -49.98
N ALA A 978 -25.61 5.50 -48.86
CA ALA A 978 -25.78 6.91 -48.48
C ALA A 978 -24.44 7.62 -48.28
N ASP A 979 -23.51 7.02 -47.53
CA ASP A 979 -22.18 7.60 -47.31
C ASP A 979 -21.37 7.63 -48.60
N PHE A 980 -21.43 6.56 -49.41
CA PHE A 980 -20.70 6.49 -50.67
C PHE A 980 -21.18 7.55 -51.68
N ARG A 981 -22.49 7.78 -51.75
CA ARG A 981 -23.07 8.83 -52.59
C ARG A 981 -22.72 10.23 -52.08
N ALA A 982 -22.76 10.46 -50.77
CA ALA A 982 -22.30 11.71 -50.19
C ALA A 982 -20.82 11.97 -50.56
N LEU A 983 -19.97 10.95 -50.46
CA LEU A 983 -18.57 11.03 -50.85
C LEU A 983 -18.40 11.35 -52.34
N MET A 984 -19.18 10.73 -53.24
CA MET A 984 -19.17 11.03 -54.67
C MET A 984 -19.61 12.46 -54.99
N GLN A 985 -20.53 13.04 -54.21
CA GLN A 985 -20.92 14.43 -54.36
C GLN A 985 -19.80 15.38 -53.93
N THR A 986 -19.05 15.02 -52.89
CA THR A 986 -17.87 15.78 -52.43
C THR A 986 -16.72 15.70 -53.43
N TYR A 987 -16.54 14.56 -54.10
CA TYR A 987 -15.45 14.33 -55.06
C TYR A 987 -15.98 13.93 -56.47
N PRO A 988 -16.46 14.86 -57.30
CA PRO A 988 -17.07 14.54 -58.59
C PRO A 988 -16.15 13.77 -59.57
N ASP A 989 -14.86 14.08 -59.58
CA ASP A 989 -13.86 13.40 -60.43
C ASP A 989 -13.67 11.92 -60.05
N MET A 990 -13.93 11.58 -58.78
CA MET A 990 -13.94 10.21 -58.29
C MET A 990 -15.09 9.45 -58.94
N SER A 991 -16.30 10.04 -58.94
CA SER A 991 -17.51 9.41 -59.47
C SER A 991 -17.37 9.05 -60.95
N ALA A 992 -16.83 9.96 -61.76
CA ALA A 992 -16.60 9.72 -63.19
C ALA A 992 -15.68 8.50 -63.44
N ARG A 993 -14.65 8.33 -62.63
CA ARG A 993 -13.71 7.20 -62.75
C ARG A 993 -14.28 5.88 -62.22
N VAL A 994 -15.02 5.90 -61.12
CA VAL A 994 -15.75 4.72 -60.63
C VAL A 994 -16.73 4.23 -61.70
N ILE A 995 -17.52 5.13 -62.29
CA ILE A 995 -18.49 4.80 -63.35
C ILE A 995 -17.76 4.21 -64.57
N GLN A 996 -16.68 4.83 -65.03
CA GLN A 996 -15.92 4.32 -66.18
C GLN A 996 -15.36 2.92 -65.92
N MET A 997 -14.78 2.68 -64.73
CA MET A 997 -14.24 1.37 -64.36
C MET A 997 -15.34 0.29 -64.36
N LEU A 998 -16.54 0.60 -63.88
CA LEU A 998 -17.66 -0.34 -63.87
C LEU A 998 -18.21 -0.60 -65.27
N VAL A 999 -18.27 0.42 -66.13
CA VAL A 999 -18.59 0.26 -67.55
C VAL A 999 -17.60 -0.69 -68.21
N ASP A 1000 -16.30 -0.52 -67.97
CA ASP A 1000 -15.26 -1.39 -68.51
C ASP A 1000 -15.41 -2.83 -67.99
N LYS A 1001 -15.69 -3.00 -66.68
CA LYS A 1001 -15.94 -4.30 -66.03
C LYS A 1001 -17.15 -5.02 -66.65
N MET A 1002 -18.24 -4.29 -66.94
CA MET A 1002 -19.45 -4.82 -67.60
C MET A 1002 -19.21 -5.18 -69.07
N VAL A 1003 -18.38 -4.43 -69.80
CA VAL A 1003 -18.04 -4.75 -71.19
C VAL A 1003 -17.20 -6.02 -71.29
N VAL A 1004 -16.32 -6.26 -70.31
CA VAL A 1004 -15.51 -7.49 -70.23
C VAL A 1004 -16.39 -8.71 -69.90
N THR A 1005 -17.18 -8.65 -68.82
CA THR A 1005 -18.10 -9.76 -68.45
C THR A 1005 -19.19 -10.02 -69.50
N GLY A 1006 -19.67 -8.97 -70.18
CA GLY A 1006 -20.62 -9.10 -71.29
C GLY A 1006 -20.04 -9.70 -72.57
N ARG A 1007 -18.70 -9.68 -72.75
CA ARG A 1007 -18.01 -10.39 -73.83
C ARG A 1007 -17.80 -11.87 -73.50
N GLU A 1008 -17.43 -12.18 -72.27
CA GLU A 1008 -17.25 -13.57 -71.80
C GLU A 1008 -18.57 -14.35 -71.83
N ASN A 1009 -19.68 -13.75 -71.39
CA ASN A 1009 -21.03 -14.35 -71.49
C ASN A 1009 -21.55 -14.50 -72.92
N ARG A 1010 -20.97 -13.80 -73.92
CA ARG A 1010 -21.32 -13.97 -75.34
C ARG A 1010 -20.57 -15.11 -76.02
N GLU A 1011 -19.44 -15.55 -75.48
CA GLU A 1011 -18.68 -16.69 -75.99
C GLU A 1011 -19.24 -18.04 -75.48
N GLU A 1012 -20.05 -18.05 -74.41
CA GLU A 1012 -20.77 -19.26 -73.93
C GLU A 1012 -22.14 -19.50 -74.60
N VAL A 1013 -22.65 -18.57 -75.42
CA VAL A 1013 -23.97 -18.67 -76.10
C VAL A 1013 -23.85 -18.84 -77.63
N ILE A 1014 -22.67 -19.26 -78.14
CA ILE A 1014 -22.47 -19.62 -79.56
C ILE A 1014 -22.09 -21.08 -79.70
#